data_AF-A0A2P7B5I2-F1
#
_entry.id   AF-A0A2P7B5I2-F1
#
_cell.length_a   1.000
_cell.length_b   1.000
_cell.length_c   1.000
_cell.angle_alpha   90.00
_cell.angle_beta   90.00
_cell.angle_gamma   90.00
#
_symmetry.space_group_name_H-M   'P 1'
#
loop_
_entity.id
_entity.type
_entity.pdbx_description
1 polymer ?
#
loop_
_entity_poly.entity_id
_entity_poly.type
_entity_poly.pdbx_seq_one_letter_code
_entity_poly.pdbx_strand_id
1 'polypeptide(L)'
;MSPLIALALRLFPTILDSIVGDRSKKVTEAIEKVVSSAAGSSDPQVVEQRLKTDPALAVKLQIELAQIARDEKKVALDAQNNALNARLSAEADARKAALSSDIEAYKAQLAQTANAQKAELDRRIQDLQNTSGARNLQGALIDKGSAIAYVPAALSLVVTVGFFCVLGLFIFMKAKLETPVFPSIPSGVTNEQLTALLPPRSEFVTQIINISVGSLTAAFATVISYWLGSSLGSRNKDLIAVDVQERNAESQANQAKETLKYADAAIAQASAAAERADAATNDEASPSVVVETRATESAKPAPPNILGEEMPKLTHPHGHFPTGVTWSIVSGGISIEGASAQGTTGEPTTVRKIWEDYGALCAETAKRYGVPAELIVATIATESGGNPNSRRAEPKINDESIGLMQTLVTTARSATGRATLSGDDLLDPRTSIEAGTAYIASQRGSTHFDPPLVAAAYNAGSLKRDDGDANRWKLHCYPRGTGAHIDRFVSWFGDAMRVSGDDDWSDARSYPTFAAALGAVSNTVAIDISSVDFPQRPNFRPLLALEDKQAIFGRFDFVPSPIPGNPENIKILGNWEKQNIASVEIPLARFLGKGGPFKMRFHKAAQKQLVELWLEWETAGLLDRILSFDGSFVPRFQRKSTTKLSNHAFGSAFDINAAFNPLDAEPALYGQRGCVRELVAIANKHGFYWGGHFMTREDGMHFEVAKIV
;
A
#
# COMPACT_ATOMS: atom_id res chain seq x y z
N MET A 1 -53.70 13.36 -47.03
CA MET A 1 -53.30 14.37 -46.03
C MET A 1 -54.32 15.50 -46.11
N SER A 2 -55.02 15.79 -45.02
CA SER A 2 -56.07 16.82 -44.98
C SER A 2 -55.49 18.21 -45.30
N PRO A 3 -56.27 19.10 -45.95
CA PRO A 3 -55.81 20.46 -46.26
C PRO A 3 -55.41 21.26 -45.00
N LEU A 4 -56.04 20.99 -43.85
CA LEU A 4 -55.69 21.64 -42.58
C LEU A 4 -54.33 21.16 -42.02
N ILE A 5 -53.97 19.90 -42.26
CA ILE A 5 -52.64 19.37 -41.92
C ILE A 5 -51.56 20.00 -42.81
N ALA A 6 -51.85 20.18 -44.10
CA ALA A 6 -50.93 20.85 -45.02
C ALA A 6 -50.68 22.32 -44.61
N LEU A 7 -51.71 23.00 -44.08
CA LEU A 7 -51.59 24.32 -43.47
C LEU A 7 -50.74 24.29 -42.19
N ALA A 8 -50.99 23.33 -41.29
CA ALA A 8 -50.19 23.16 -40.06
C ALA A 8 -48.71 22.89 -40.36
N LEU A 9 -48.40 22.06 -41.35
CA LEU A 9 -47.04 21.76 -41.80
C LEU A 9 -46.32 22.98 -42.40
N ARG A 10 -47.04 23.88 -43.06
CA ARG A 10 -46.46 25.15 -43.53
C ARG A 10 -46.12 26.10 -42.39
N LEU A 11 -46.92 26.08 -41.32
CA LEU A 11 -46.75 26.94 -40.15
C LEU A 11 -45.71 26.42 -39.16
N PHE A 12 -45.63 25.09 -39.00
CA PHE A 12 -44.70 24.43 -38.09
C PHE A 12 -44.20 23.10 -38.71
N PRO A 13 -43.21 23.14 -39.62
CA PRO A 13 -42.77 21.98 -40.40
C PRO A 13 -42.31 20.79 -39.55
N THR A 14 -41.76 21.06 -38.37
CA THR A 14 -41.25 20.07 -37.42
C THR A 14 -42.35 19.19 -36.80
N ILE A 15 -43.64 19.52 -36.97
CA ILE A 15 -44.72 18.62 -36.55
C ILE A 15 -44.78 17.34 -37.40
N LEU A 16 -44.13 17.33 -38.56
CA LEU A 16 -44.07 16.17 -39.45
C LEU A 16 -43.61 14.89 -38.72
N ASP A 17 -42.61 15.03 -37.84
CA ASP A 17 -42.04 13.92 -37.08
C ASP A 17 -43.07 13.28 -36.13
N SER A 18 -44.08 14.05 -35.69
CA SER A 18 -45.14 13.57 -34.80
C SER A 18 -46.31 12.92 -35.54
N ILE A 19 -46.40 13.11 -36.86
CA ILE A 19 -47.46 12.54 -37.71
C ILE A 19 -47.02 11.24 -38.40
N VAL A 20 -45.78 10.79 -38.16
CA VAL A 20 -45.21 9.56 -38.68
C VAL A 20 -45.10 8.55 -37.54
N GLY A 21 -45.78 7.40 -37.65
CA GLY A 21 -45.75 6.33 -36.65
C GLY A 21 -47.14 5.82 -36.19
N ASP A 22 -47.15 4.93 -35.21
CA ASP A 22 -48.34 4.17 -34.79
C ASP A 22 -49.46 5.03 -34.18
N ARG A 23 -49.12 6.23 -33.67
CA ARG A 23 -50.08 7.19 -33.12
C ARG A 23 -50.44 8.33 -34.06
N SER A 24 -49.97 8.27 -35.31
CA SER A 24 -50.22 9.27 -36.36
C SER A 24 -51.69 9.68 -36.47
N LYS A 25 -52.63 8.74 -36.35
CA LYS A 25 -54.07 9.02 -36.43
C LYS A 25 -54.56 9.96 -35.32
N LYS A 26 -54.17 9.72 -34.06
CA LYS A 26 -54.55 10.58 -32.92
C LYS A 26 -53.91 11.96 -33.02
N VAL A 27 -52.64 12.03 -33.41
CA VAL A 27 -51.92 13.30 -33.58
C VAL A 27 -52.54 14.10 -34.72
N THR A 28 -52.92 13.43 -35.81
CA THR A 28 -53.60 14.05 -36.95
C THR A 28 -54.95 14.66 -36.55
N GLU A 29 -55.77 13.92 -35.81
CA GLU A 29 -57.07 14.39 -35.31
C GLU A 29 -56.91 15.59 -34.35
N ALA A 30 -55.87 15.58 -33.51
CA ALA A 30 -55.55 16.69 -32.62
C ALA A 30 -55.13 17.96 -33.37
N ILE A 31 -54.29 17.82 -34.40
CA ILE A 31 -53.87 18.93 -35.28
C ILE A 31 -55.08 19.53 -35.99
N GLU A 32 -55.95 18.72 -36.59
CA GLU A 32 -57.14 19.20 -37.29
C GLU A 32 -58.10 19.94 -36.35
N LYS A 33 -58.27 19.44 -35.13
CA LYS A 33 -59.10 20.09 -34.11
C LYS A 33 -58.51 21.43 -33.67
N VAL A 34 -57.21 21.50 -33.44
CA VAL A 34 -56.52 22.73 -33.03
C VAL A 34 -56.58 23.79 -34.14
N VAL A 35 -56.29 23.40 -35.38
CA VAL A 35 -56.32 24.31 -36.55
C VAL A 35 -57.74 24.84 -36.80
N SER A 36 -58.76 23.97 -36.75
CA SER A 36 -60.15 24.38 -36.95
C SER A 36 -60.72 25.21 -35.80
N SER A 37 -60.35 24.91 -34.55
CA SER A 37 -60.79 25.67 -33.37
C SER A 37 -60.15 27.05 -33.30
N ALA A 38 -58.85 27.16 -33.60
CA ALA A 38 -58.14 28.44 -33.61
C ALA A 38 -58.74 29.38 -34.67
N ALA A 39 -59.06 28.84 -35.85
CA ALA A 39 -59.62 29.62 -36.95
C ALA A 39 -61.15 29.74 -36.92
N GLY A 40 -61.85 29.08 -36.00
CA GLY A 40 -63.32 29.08 -35.88
C GLY A 40 -64.05 28.58 -37.15
N SER A 41 -63.38 27.79 -37.97
CA SER A 41 -63.89 27.24 -39.23
C SER A 41 -63.13 25.97 -39.59
N SER A 42 -63.84 25.00 -40.17
CA SER A 42 -63.25 23.79 -40.73
C SER A 42 -62.91 23.94 -42.23
N ASP A 43 -63.27 25.07 -42.85
CA ASP A 43 -62.99 25.37 -44.25
C ASP A 43 -61.55 25.86 -44.43
N PRO A 44 -60.68 25.11 -45.14
CA PRO A 44 -59.26 25.44 -45.31
C PRO A 44 -59.00 26.81 -45.92
N GLN A 45 -59.86 27.29 -46.83
CA GLN A 45 -59.68 28.60 -47.46
C GLN A 45 -59.96 29.74 -46.47
N VAL A 46 -60.97 29.56 -45.61
CA VAL A 46 -61.30 30.51 -44.54
C VAL A 46 -60.21 30.53 -43.47
N VAL A 47 -59.65 29.35 -43.12
CA VAL A 47 -58.53 29.23 -42.18
C VAL A 47 -57.28 29.92 -42.71
N GLU A 48 -56.91 29.67 -43.98
CA GLU A 48 -55.73 30.30 -44.59
C GLU A 48 -55.86 31.82 -44.68
N GLN A 49 -57.05 32.34 -45.03
CA GLN A 49 -57.28 33.77 -45.12
C GLN A 49 -57.18 34.44 -43.74
N ARG A 50 -57.71 33.83 -42.68
CA ARG A 50 -57.60 34.35 -41.30
C ARG A 50 -56.17 34.38 -40.80
N LEU A 51 -55.39 33.34 -41.09
CA LEU A 51 -53.97 33.28 -40.74
C LEU A 51 -53.13 34.34 -41.47
N LYS A 52 -53.56 34.79 -42.66
CA LYS A 52 -52.92 35.90 -43.39
C LYS A 52 -53.31 37.27 -42.83
N THR A 53 -54.53 37.45 -42.34
CA THR A 53 -55.03 38.74 -41.84
C THR A 53 -54.79 38.97 -40.35
N ASP A 54 -54.52 37.93 -39.57
CA ASP A 54 -54.25 38.00 -38.13
C ASP A 54 -52.94 37.26 -37.75
N PRO A 55 -51.81 38.00 -37.66
CA PRO A 55 -50.52 37.44 -37.27
C PRO A 55 -50.49 36.89 -35.83
N ALA A 56 -51.31 37.43 -34.92
CA ALA A 56 -51.34 36.96 -33.53
C ALA A 56 -51.98 35.57 -33.45
N LEU A 57 -52.99 35.31 -34.28
CA LEU A 57 -53.57 33.98 -34.44
C LEU A 57 -52.57 32.95 -34.96
N ALA A 58 -51.71 33.33 -35.92
CA ALA A 58 -50.68 32.44 -36.46
C ALA A 58 -49.63 32.04 -35.40
N VAL A 59 -49.18 32.98 -34.57
CA VAL A 59 -48.25 32.70 -33.46
C VAL A 59 -48.90 31.80 -32.41
N LYS A 60 -50.17 32.06 -32.04
CA LYS A 60 -50.91 31.20 -31.11
C LYS A 60 -51.03 29.77 -31.63
N LEU A 61 -51.35 29.61 -32.91
CA LEU A 61 -51.45 28.29 -33.54
C LEU A 61 -50.09 27.57 -33.59
N GLN A 62 -48.98 28.29 -33.82
CA GLN A 62 -47.64 27.71 -33.74
C GLN A 62 -47.30 27.18 -32.34
N ILE A 63 -47.70 27.89 -31.27
CA ILE A 63 -47.49 27.44 -29.89
C ILE A 63 -48.29 26.17 -29.60
N GLU A 64 -49.56 26.11 -30.02
CA GLU A 64 -50.41 24.93 -29.82
C GLU A 64 -49.91 23.71 -30.61
N LEU A 65 -49.41 23.90 -31.84
CA LEU A 65 -48.77 22.84 -32.62
C LEU A 65 -47.45 22.38 -31.95
N ALA A 66 -46.64 23.30 -31.42
CA ALA A 66 -45.42 22.95 -30.70
C ALA A 66 -45.71 22.15 -29.41
N GLN A 67 -46.82 22.41 -28.72
CA GLN A 67 -47.26 21.63 -27.57
C GLN A 67 -47.64 20.20 -27.95
N ILE A 68 -48.41 20.01 -29.03
CA ILE A 68 -48.75 18.68 -29.55
C ILE A 68 -47.47 17.88 -29.87
N ALA A 69 -46.51 18.49 -30.55
CA ALA A 69 -45.25 17.83 -30.89
C ALA A 69 -44.42 17.45 -29.64
N ARG A 70 -44.43 18.31 -28.62
CA ARG A 70 -43.74 18.06 -27.34
C ARG A 70 -44.37 16.89 -26.58
N ASP A 71 -45.70 16.86 -26.49
CA ASP A 71 -46.43 15.82 -25.76
C ASP A 71 -46.26 14.46 -26.41
N GLU A 72 -46.28 14.40 -27.74
CA GLU A 72 -46.05 13.15 -28.47
C GLU A 72 -44.64 12.61 -28.22
N LYS A 73 -43.63 13.49 -28.28
CA LYS A 73 -42.24 13.15 -28.01
C LYS A 73 -42.04 12.69 -26.57
N LYS A 74 -42.73 13.31 -25.60
CA LYS A 74 -42.70 12.89 -24.19
C LYS A 74 -43.21 11.46 -24.03
N VAL A 75 -44.36 11.14 -24.61
CA VAL A 75 -44.90 9.78 -24.44
C VAL A 75 -44.06 8.72 -25.18
N ALA A 76 -43.43 9.06 -26.30
CA ALA A 76 -42.47 8.17 -26.96
C ALA A 76 -41.26 7.88 -26.05
N LEU A 77 -40.73 8.91 -25.38
CA LEU A 77 -39.63 8.77 -24.44
C LEU A 77 -40.04 7.96 -23.19
N ASP A 78 -41.24 8.17 -22.66
CA ASP A 78 -41.77 7.42 -21.53
C ASP A 78 -41.92 5.92 -21.87
N ALA A 79 -42.41 5.61 -23.07
CA ALA A 79 -42.50 4.23 -23.55
C ALA A 79 -41.11 3.58 -23.69
N GLN A 80 -40.12 4.31 -24.22
CA GLN A 80 -38.75 3.84 -24.34
C GLN A 80 -38.11 3.59 -22.96
N ASN A 81 -38.32 4.50 -22.01
CA ASN A 81 -37.82 4.37 -20.64
C ASN A 81 -38.44 3.17 -19.92
N ASN A 82 -39.74 2.94 -20.07
CA ASN A 82 -40.41 1.78 -19.50
C ASN A 82 -39.88 0.46 -20.09
N ALA A 83 -39.65 0.41 -21.40
CA ALA A 83 -39.06 -0.75 -22.06
C ALA A 83 -37.61 -1.01 -21.61
N LEU A 84 -36.82 0.05 -21.42
CA LEU A 84 -35.45 -0.05 -20.92
C LEU A 84 -35.42 -0.53 -19.46
N ASN A 85 -36.29 0.01 -18.60
CA ASN A 85 -36.42 -0.40 -17.21
C ASN A 85 -36.82 -1.87 -17.07
N ALA A 86 -37.75 -2.35 -17.91
CA ALA A 86 -38.13 -3.75 -17.94
C ALA A 86 -36.95 -4.66 -18.33
N ARG A 87 -36.11 -4.23 -19.30
CA ARG A 87 -34.91 -4.98 -19.70
C ARG A 87 -33.86 -5.00 -18.59
N LEU A 88 -33.59 -3.86 -17.96
CA LEU A 88 -32.64 -3.75 -16.85
C LEU A 88 -33.06 -4.62 -15.66
N SER A 89 -34.36 -4.64 -15.34
CA SER A 89 -34.89 -5.52 -14.28
C SER A 89 -34.66 -7.00 -14.61
N ALA A 90 -34.96 -7.42 -15.85
CA ALA A 90 -34.74 -8.80 -16.28
C ALA A 90 -33.26 -9.20 -16.26
N GLU A 91 -32.36 -8.29 -16.64
CA GLU A 91 -30.92 -8.51 -16.60
C GLU A 91 -30.38 -8.59 -15.15
N ALA A 92 -30.90 -7.74 -14.25
CA ALA A 92 -30.57 -7.78 -12.83
C ALA A 92 -31.00 -9.11 -12.19
N ASP A 93 -32.19 -9.61 -12.51
CA ASP A 93 -32.69 -10.90 -12.03
C ASP A 93 -31.84 -12.06 -12.56
N ALA A 94 -31.47 -12.04 -13.84
CA ALA A 94 -30.57 -13.03 -14.43
C ALA A 94 -29.18 -13.02 -13.76
N ARG A 95 -28.65 -11.83 -13.47
CA ARG A 95 -27.35 -11.68 -12.81
C ARG A 95 -27.37 -12.11 -11.35
N LYS A 96 -28.48 -11.88 -10.64
CA LYS A 96 -28.71 -12.37 -9.28
C LYS A 96 -28.76 -13.90 -9.24
N ALA A 97 -29.42 -14.52 -10.21
CA ALA A 97 -29.46 -15.97 -10.35
C ALA A 97 -28.05 -16.56 -10.62
N ALA A 98 -27.28 -15.94 -11.52
CA ALA A 98 -25.91 -16.33 -11.82
C ALA A 98 -24.99 -16.22 -10.58
N LEU A 99 -25.04 -15.07 -9.89
CA LEU A 99 -24.24 -14.85 -8.68
C LEU A 99 -24.59 -15.85 -7.56
N SER A 100 -25.87 -16.18 -7.40
CA SER A 100 -26.29 -17.21 -6.43
C SER A 100 -25.72 -18.59 -6.78
N SER A 101 -25.63 -18.93 -8.06
CA SER A 101 -25.00 -20.17 -8.52
C SER A 101 -23.51 -20.19 -8.24
N ASP A 102 -22.82 -19.07 -8.47
CA ASP A 102 -21.37 -18.94 -8.23
C ASP A 102 -21.03 -19.03 -6.74
N ILE A 103 -21.85 -18.42 -5.87
CA ILE A 103 -21.70 -18.51 -4.42
C ILE A 103 -21.82 -19.96 -3.94
N GLU A 104 -22.78 -20.71 -4.46
CA GLU A 104 -22.95 -22.13 -4.10
C GLU A 104 -21.78 -23.00 -4.61
N ALA A 105 -21.27 -22.73 -5.81
CA ALA A 105 -20.06 -23.38 -6.33
C ALA A 105 -18.84 -23.09 -5.44
N TYR A 106 -18.67 -21.83 -5.01
CA TYR A 106 -17.57 -21.42 -4.15
C TYR A 106 -17.66 -22.05 -2.74
N LYS A 107 -18.87 -22.12 -2.16
CA LYS A 107 -19.11 -22.84 -0.89
C LYS A 107 -18.74 -24.32 -1.00
N ALA A 108 -19.11 -24.97 -2.11
CA ALA A 108 -18.76 -26.37 -2.35
C ALA A 108 -17.23 -26.57 -2.43
N GLN A 109 -16.52 -25.66 -3.10
CA GLN A 109 -15.06 -25.70 -3.19
C GLN A 109 -14.37 -25.47 -1.84
N LEU A 110 -14.88 -24.54 -1.03
CA LEU A 110 -14.41 -24.31 0.34
C LEU A 110 -14.61 -25.56 1.22
N ALA A 111 -15.78 -26.18 1.15
CA ALA A 111 -16.06 -27.41 1.89
C ALA A 111 -15.13 -28.57 1.47
N GLN A 112 -14.84 -28.69 0.17
CA GLN A 112 -13.89 -29.68 -0.33
C GLN A 112 -12.46 -29.41 0.17
N THR A 113 -12.03 -28.15 0.18
CA THR A 113 -10.70 -27.74 0.65
C THR A 113 -10.55 -27.98 2.15
N ALA A 114 -11.56 -27.64 2.96
CA ALA A 114 -11.58 -27.90 4.40
C ALA A 114 -11.51 -29.40 4.71
N ASN A 115 -12.24 -30.23 3.95
CA ASN A 115 -12.18 -31.69 4.09
C ASN A 115 -10.79 -32.25 3.71
N ALA A 116 -10.16 -31.73 2.66
CA ALA A 116 -8.81 -32.13 2.27
C ALA A 116 -7.76 -31.76 3.33
N GLN A 117 -7.86 -30.56 3.91
CA GLN A 117 -6.99 -30.11 4.99
C GLN A 117 -7.17 -30.94 6.26
N LYS A 118 -8.42 -31.30 6.59
CA LYS A 118 -8.72 -32.19 7.71
C LYS A 118 -8.11 -33.59 7.51
N ALA A 119 -8.23 -34.16 6.31
CA ALA A 119 -7.62 -35.45 5.99
C ALA A 119 -6.09 -35.43 6.07
N GLU A 120 -5.45 -34.32 5.68
CA GLU A 120 -4.01 -34.11 5.82
C GLU A 120 -3.59 -33.97 7.29
N LEU A 121 -4.37 -33.26 8.11
CA LEU A 121 -4.12 -33.14 9.54
C LEU A 121 -4.24 -34.50 10.23
N ASP A 122 -5.26 -35.28 9.89
CA ASP A 122 -5.47 -36.63 10.43
C ASP A 122 -4.30 -37.56 10.05
N ARG A 123 -3.78 -37.47 8.82
CA ARG A 123 -2.55 -38.18 8.40
C ARG A 123 -1.34 -37.79 9.25
N ARG A 124 -1.12 -36.48 9.47
CA ARG A 124 0.01 -36.00 10.28
C ARG A 124 -0.11 -36.42 11.74
N ILE A 125 -1.32 -36.43 12.29
CA ILE A 125 -1.59 -36.95 13.63
C ILE A 125 -1.23 -38.44 13.69
N GLN A 126 -1.59 -39.21 12.66
CA GLN A 126 -1.22 -40.63 12.57
C GLN A 126 0.30 -40.85 12.44
N ASP A 127 1.00 -40.02 11.67
CA ASP A 127 2.47 -40.05 11.54
C ASP A 127 3.19 -39.70 12.86
N LEU A 128 2.65 -38.74 13.61
CA LEU A 128 3.13 -38.37 14.95
C LEU A 128 2.89 -39.49 15.97
N GLN A 129 1.76 -40.19 15.88
CA GLN A 129 1.48 -41.37 16.69
C GLN A 129 2.43 -42.52 16.37
N ASN A 130 2.75 -42.76 15.09
CA ASN A 130 3.71 -43.78 14.66
C ASN A 130 5.14 -43.48 15.14
N THR A 131 5.58 -42.22 15.13
CA THR A 131 6.89 -41.80 15.67
C THR A 131 6.96 -41.85 17.20
N SER A 132 5.85 -41.59 17.90
CA SER A 132 5.72 -41.79 19.35
C SER A 132 5.76 -43.28 19.72
N GLY A 133 5.14 -44.14 18.92
CA GLY A 133 5.15 -45.60 19.09
C GLY A 133 6.55 -46.22 19.10
N ALA A 134 7.45 -45.75 18.22
CA ALA A 134 8.84 -46.21 18.18
C ALA A 134 9.63 -45.86 19.46
N ARG A 135 9.40 -44.67 20.04
CA ARG A 135 10.05 -44.24 21.30
C ARG A 135 9.50 -44.98 22.51
N ASN A 136 8.20 -45.25 22.54
CA ASN A 136 7.57 -46.03 23.61
C ASN A 136 7.99 -47.51 23.56
N LEU A 137 8.18 -48.09 22.38
CA LEU A 137 8.71 -49.45 22.23
C LEU A 137 10.15 -49.54 22.78
N GLN A 138 10.99 -48.54 22.51
CA GLN A 138 12.36 -48.50 23.02
C GLN A 138 12.39 -48.29 24.53
N GLY A 139 11.55 -47.42 25.09
CA GLY A 139 11.36 -47.28 26.54
C GLY A 139 10.91 -48.58 27.20
N ALA A 140 9.92 -49.26 26.63
CA ALA A 140 9.42 -50.54 27.14
C ALA A 140 10.45 -51.68 27.07
N LEU A 141 11.40 -51.64 26.12
CA LEU A 141 12.50 -52.60 26.02
C LEU A 141 13.63 -52.30 27.02
N ILE A 142 13.88 -51.01 27.32
CA ILE A 142 14.82 -50.56 28.37
C ILE A 142 14.28 -50.96 29.75
N ASP A 143 12.99 -50.71 30.02
CA ASP A 143 12.35 -51.03 31.30
C ASP A 143 12.29 -52.54 31.56
N LYS A 144 12.27 -53.37 30.50
CA LYS A 144 12.34 -54.84 30.59
C LYS A 144 13.77 -55.39 30.67
N GLY A 145 14.79 -54.53 30.73
CA GLY A 145 16.20 -54.94 30.81
C GLY A 145 16.71 -55.69 29.58
N SER A 146 16.06 -55.54 28.42
CA SER A 146 16.43 -56.26 27.20
C SER A 146 17.70 -55.68 26.59
N ALA A 147 18.72 -56.52 26.39
CA ALA A 147 19.99 -56.12 25.76
C ALA A 147 19.79 -55.55 24.35
N ILE A 148 18.69 -55.90 23.67
CA ILE A 148 18.34 -55.40 22.33
C ILE A 148 18.08 -53.89 22.34
N ALA A 149 17.65 -53.31 23.47
CA ALA A 149 17.35 -51.88 23.60
C ALA A 149 18.58 -50.99 23.42
N TYR A 150 19.77 -51.53 23.68
CA TYR A 150 21.04 -50.82 23.56
C TYR A 150 21.72 -51.03 22.21
N VAL A 151 21.22 -51.93 21.36
CA VAL A 151 21.81 -52.25 20.06
C VAL A 151 21.96 -51.00 19.18
N PRO A 152 20.96 -50.10 19.05
CA PRO A 152 21.11 -48.90 18.22
C PRO A 152 22.18 -47.93 18.76
N ALA A 153 22.26 -47.76 20.09
CA ALA A 153 23.23 -46.88 20.73
C ALA A 153 24.66 -47.47 20.66
N ALA A 154 24.80 -48.77 20.89
CA ALA A 154 26.06 -49.49 20.78
C ALA A 154 26.58 -49.50 19.34
N LEU A 155 25.71 -49.72 18.35
CA LEU A 155 26.07 -49.69 16.94
C LEU A 155 26.51 -48.26 16.53
N SER A 156 25.78 -47.24 16.97
CA SER A 156 26.13 -45.83 16.72
C SER A 156 27.49 -45.47 17.34
N LEU A 157 27.75 -45.93 18.56
CA LEU A 157 29.04 -45.73 19.24
C LEU A 157 30.18 -46.42 18.47
N VAL A 158 30.00 -47.67 18.05
CA VAL A 158 31.00 -48.44 17.29
C VAL A 158 31.30 -47.78 15.95
N VAL A 159 30.29 -47.35 15.22
CA VAL A 159 30.46 -46.67 13.92
C VAL A 159 31.16 -45.33 14.10
N THR A 160 30.78 -44.55 15.11
CA THR A 160 31.37 -43.23 15.39
C THR A 160 32.84 -43.36 15.80
N VAL A 161 33.14 -44.20 16.78
CA VAL A 161 34.51 -44.42 17.25
C VAL A 161 35.37 -45.04 16.14
N GLY A 162 34.84 -46.02 15.41
CA GLY A 162 35.53 -46.64 14.28
C GLY A 162 35.87 -45.63 13.18
N PHE A 163 34.95 -44.74 12.83
CA PHE A 163 35.17 -43.68 11.85
C PHE A 163 36.30 -42.74 12.27
N PHE A 164 36.31 -42.28 13.53
CA PHE A 164 37.37 -41.39 14.02
C PHE A 164 38.72 -42.10 14.18
N CYS A 165 38.75 -43.38 14.54
CA CYS A 165 39.98 -44.18 14.56
C CYS A 165 40.59 -44.32 13.16
N VAL A 166 39.77 -44.60 12.15
CA VAL A 166 40.20 -44.71 10.75
C VAL A 166 40.66 -43.36 10.22
N LEU A 167 39.90 -42.28 10.45
CA LEU A 167 40.29 -40.93 10.06
C LEU A 167 41.61 -40.50 10.72
N GLY A 168 41.77 -40.80 12.02
CA GLY A 168 43.02 -40.58 12.75
C GLY A 168 44.18 -41.37 12.15
N LEU A 169 43.98 -42.64 11.79
CA LEU A 169 45.01 -43.47 11.15
C LEU A 169 45.49 -42.85 9.82
N PHE A 170 44.57 -42.36 8.98
CA PHE A 170 44.93 -41.70 7.72
C PHE A 170 45.68 -40.37 7.95
N ILE A 171 45.33 -39.61 9.00
CA ILE A 171 46.02 -38.36 9.35
C ILE A 171 47.43 -38.63 9.90
N PHE A 172 47.57 -39.55 10.87
CA PHE A 172 48.83 -39.78 11.57
C PHE A 172 49.80 -40.69 10.81
N MET A 173 49.31 -41.60 9.97
CA MET A 173 50.15 -42.48 9.14
C MET A 173 50.29 -42.00 7.70
N LYS A 174 49.84 -40.78 7.37
CA LYS A 174 49.86 -40.18 6.03
C LYS A 174 51.17 -40.43 5.29
N ALA A 175 52.30 -40.08 5.91
CA ALA A 175 53.62 -40.20 5.31
C ALA A 175 54.04 -41.66 5.00
N LYS A 176 53.59 -42.64 5.79
CA LYS A 176 53.90 -44.07 5.57
C LYS A 176 52.96 -44.72 4.54
N LEU A 177 51.73 -44.22 4.44
CA LEU A 177 50.73 -44.69 3.47
C LEU A 177 50.99 -44.15 2.05
N GLU A 178 51.73 -43.04 1.94
CA GLU A 178 52.09 -42.38 0.68
C GLU A 178 53.48 -42.79 0.12
N THR A 179 54.30 -43.56 0.85
CA THR A 179 55.63 -43.99 0.38
C THR A 179 55.58 -45.25 -0.50
N PRO A 180 56.25 -45.29 -1.67
CA PRO A 180 56.37 -46.49 -2.48
C PRO A 180 57.39 -47.48 -1.87
N VAL A 181 57.04 -48.76 -1.82
CA VAL A 181 57.94 -49.86 -1.39
C VAL A 181 58.72 -50.36 -2.62
N PHE A 182 60.05 -50.23 -2.62
CA PHE A 182 60.91 -50.84 -3.64
C PHE A 182 61.81 -51.94 -3.02
N PRO A 183 61.92 -53.15 -3.61
CA PRO A 183 62.71 -54.23 -3.01
C PRO A 183 64.23 -54.17 -3.27
N SER A 184 64.72 -53.37 -4.22
CA SER A 184 66.16 -53.11 -4.43
C SER A 184 66.41 -52.08 -5.54
N ILE A 185 67.40 -51.20 -5.34
CA ILE A 185 67.83 -50.18 -6.31
C ILE A 185 69.04 -50.73 -7.09
N PRO A 186 69.06 -50.72 -8.45
CA PRO A 186 70.23 -51.12 -9.23
C PRO A 186 71.42 -50.18 -8.96
N SER A 187 72.63 -50.74 -8.79
CA SER A 187 73.85 -49.97 -8.52
C SER A 187 74.14 -48.96 -9.62
N GLY A 188 74.16 -47.67 -9.28
CA GLY A 188 74.52 -46.57 -10.17
C GLY A 188 73.45 -45.48 -10.34
N VAL A 189 72.25 -45.65 -9.80
CA VAL A 189 71.19 -44.63 -9.83
C VAL A 189 71.06 -43.97 -8.45
N THR A 190 71.14 -42.64 -8.40
CA THR A 190 70.97 -41.86 -7.17
C THR A 190 69.48 -41.66 -6.83
N ASN A 191 69.14 -41.51 -5.54
CA ASN A 191 67.75 -41.31 -5.10
C ASN A 191 67.08 -40.10 -5.78
N GLU A 192 67.83 -39.05 -6.10
CA GLU A 192 67.32 -37.85 -6.78
C GLU A 192 66.89 -38.13 -8.23
N GLN A 193 67.61 -39.00 -8.95
CA GLN A 193 67.27 -39.39 -10.31
C GLN A 193 66.04 -40.30 -10.37
N LEU A 194 65.83 -41.15 -9.35
CA LEU A 194 64.64 -42.01 -9.25
C LEU A 194 63.36 -41.19 -8.96
N THR A 195 63.49 -40.11 -8.19
CA THR A 195 62.36 -39.25 -7.77
C THR A 195 61.88 -38.33 -8.92
N ALA A 196 62.72 -38.05 -9.91
CA ALA A 196 62.38 -37.22 -11.07
C ALA A 196 61.64 -37.95 -12.21
N LEU A 197 61.67 -39.29 -12.24
CA LEU A 197 61.11 -40.13 -13.32
C LEU A 197 59.69 -40.66 -13.04
N LEU A 198 59.15 -40.43 -11.85
CA LEU A 198 57.81 -40.87 -11.46
C LEU A 198 56.94 -39.66 -11.07
N PRO A 199 55.69 -39.56 -11.55
CA PRO A 199 54.80 -38.49 -11.11
C PRO A 199 54.45 -38.70 -9.63
N PRO A 200 54.40 -37.64 -8.80
CA PRO A 200 54.00 -37.77 -7.41
C PRO A 200 52.53 -38.17 -7.35
N ARG A 201 52.21 -39.41 -6.92
CA ARG A 201 50.86 -39.71 -6.43
C ARG A 201 50.73 -39.21 -4.98
N SER A 202 50.66 -37.89 -4.78
CA SER A 202 50.68 -37.29 -3.43
C SER A 202 49.33 -36.77 -2.94
N GLU A 203 48.19 -37.18 -3.51
CA GLU A 203 46.90 -36.60 -3.11
C GLU A 203 45.81 -37.58 -2.68
N PHE A 204 46.00 -38.89 -2.81
CA PHE A 204 44.91 -39.84 -2.53
C PHE A 204 44.48 -39.83 -1.06
N VAL A 205 45.43 -39.91 -0.12
CA VAL A 205 45.14 -39.89 1.32
C VAL A 205 44.62 -38.52 1.75
N THR A 206 45.17 -37.44 1.18
CA THR A 206 44.71 -36.06 1.44
C THR A 206 43.27 -35.81 0.96
N GLN A 207 42.90 -36.34 -0.22
CA GLN A 207 41.53 -36.27 -0.73
C GLN A 207 40.53 -37.05 0.14
N ILE A 208 40.91 -38.25 0.61
CA ILE A 208 40.06 -39.04 1.52
C ILE A 208 39.80 -38.27 2.82
N ILE A 209 40.85 -37.67 3.42
CA ILE A 209 40.70 -36.85 4.63
C ILE A 209 39.74 -35.68 4.38
N ASN A 210 39.89 -34.97 3.26
CA ASN A 210 39.03 -33.83 2.94
C ASN A 210 37.57 -34.23 2.69
N ILE A 211 37.32 -35.36 2.02
CA ILE A 211 35.96 -35.90 1.80
C ILE A 211 35.33 -36.29 3.14
N SER A 212 36.08 -36.95 4.03
CA SER A 212 35.61 -37.35 5.36
C SER A 212 35.29 -36.17 6.28
N VAL A 213 36.08 -35.09 6.22
CA VAL A 213 35.81 -33.85 6.99
C VAL A 213 34.63 -33.07 6.40
N GLY A 214 34.50 -33.05 5.07
CA GLY A 214 33.37 -32.43 4.38
C GLY A 214 32.02 -33.09 4.71
N SER A 215 31.97 -34.42 4.74
CA SER A 215 30.73 -35.16 5.06
C SER A 215 30.29 -34.97 6.52
N LEU A 216 31.22 -34.84 7.47
CA LEU A 216 30.93 -34.47 8.86
C LEU A 216 30.25 -33.11 8.98
N THR A 217 30.72 -32.12 8.21
CA THR A 217 30.16 -30.76 8.23
C THR A 217 28.70 -30.75 7.74
N ALA A 218 28.41 -31.49 6.66
CA ALA A 218 27.05 -31.63 6.13
C ALA A 218 26.11 -32.38 7.09
N ALA A 219 26.58 -33.46 7.72
CA ALA A 219 25.80 -34.21 8.70
C ALA A 219 25.47 -33.37 9.95
N PHE A 220 26.44 -32.59 10.45
CA PHE A 220 26.25 -31.72 11.62
C PHE A 220 25.27 -30.56 11.33
N ALA A 221 25.35 -29.97 10.13
CA ALA A 221 24.40 -28.96 9.68
C ALA A 221 22.95 -29.49 9.66
N THR A 222 22.77 -30.74 9.25
CA THR A 222 21.44 -31.38 9.18
C THR A 222 20.84 -31.59 10.57
N VAL A 223 21.65 -31.99 11.55
CA VAL A 223 21.22 -32.19 12.95
C VAL A 223 20.89 -30.86 13.63
N ILE A 224 21.68 -29.81 13.39
CA ILE A 224 21.42 -28.47 13.92
C ILE A 224 20.09 -27.91 13.39
N SER A 225 19.83 -28.06 12.08
CA SER A 225 18.56 -27.64 11.47
C SER A 225 17.34 -28.35 12.05
N TYR A 226 17.46 -29.64 12.38
CA TYR A 226 16.39 -30.42 13.01
C TYR A 226 16.08 -29.96 14.45
N TRP A 227 17.10 -29.60 15.23
CA TRP A 227 16.95 -29.19 16.63
C TRP A 227 16.51 -27.73 16.80
N LEU A 228 17.01 -26.81 15.97
CA LEU A 228 16.60 -25.40 16.01
C LEU A 228 15.20 -25.18 15.42
N GLY A 229 14.76 -26.04 14.51
CA GLY A 229 13.45 -25.92 13.84
C GLY A 229 12.24 -26.34 14.67
N SER A 230 12.38 -27.21 15.70
CA SER A 230 11.21 -27.95 16.22
C SER A 230 10.69 -27.62 17.64
N SER A 231 11.41 -26.92 18.52
CA SER A 231 11.02 -26.96 19.96
C SER A 231 10.28 -25.76 20.56
N LEU A 232 10.42 -24.52 20.07
CA LEU A 232 9.79 -23.34 20.72
C LEU A 232 8.97 -22.43 19.78
N GLY A 233 9.32 -22.36 18.49
CA GLY A 233 8.69 -21.44 17.55
C GLY A 233 7.30 -21.85 17.05
N SER A 234 7.05 -23.16 16.90
CA SER A 234 5.76 -23.67 16.37
C SER A 234 4.64 -23.50 17.38
N ARG A 235 4.86 -23.91 18.64
CA ARG A 235 3.80 -23.91 19.67
C ARG A 235 3.21 -22.52 19.96
N ASN A 236 4.02 -21.47 19.88
CA ASN A 236 3.54 -20.10 20.12
C ASN A 236 2.93 -19.47 18.85
N LYS A 237 3.42 -19.81 17.66
CA LYS A 237 2.83 -19.39 16.38
C LYS A 237 1.47 -20.05 16.15
N ASP A 238 1.32 -21.31 16.53
CA ASP A 238 0.08 -22.07 16.34
C ASP A 238 -1.03 -21.61 17.28
N LEU A 239 -0.72 -21.25 18.54
CA LEU A 239 -1.71 -20.71 19.49
C LEU A 239 -2.17 -19.29 19.13
N ILE A 240 -1.26 -18.44 18.67
CA ILE A 240 -1.59 -17.07 18.24
C ILE A 240 -2.34 -17.10 16.89
N ALA A 241 -1.95 -17.98 15.96
CA ALA A 241 -2.66 -18.15 14.69
C ALA A 241 -4.10 -18.66 14.91
N VAL A 242 -4.29 -19.61 15.83
CA VAL A 242 -5.64 -20.13 16.16
C VAL A 242 -6.50 -19.07 16.87
N ASP A 243 -5.97 -18.33 17.86
CA ASP A 243 -6.71 -17.26 18.56
C ASP A 243 -7.09 -16.09 17.63
N VAL A 244 -6.20 -15.72 16.71
CA VAL A 244 -6.47 -14.69 15.69
C VAL A 244 -7.48 -15.19 14.65
N GLN A 245 -7.42 -16.47 14.27
CA GLN A 245 -8.31 -17.04 13.26
C GLN A 245 -9.71 -17.31 13.82
N GLU A 246 -9.84 -17.65 15.11
CA GLU A 246 -11.11 -17.79 15.83
C GLU A 246 -11.81 -16.43 16.02
N ARG A 247 -11.07 -15.38 16.43
CA ARG A 247 -11.61 -14.01 16.51
C ARG A 247 -11.99 -13.44 15.14
N ASN A 248 -11.24 -13.76 14.09
CA ASN A 248 -11.58 -13.38 12.73
C ASN A 248 -12.83 -14.12 12.21
N ALA A 249 -12.99 -15.40 12.54
CA ALA A 249 -14.18 -16.17 12.19
C ALA A 249 -15.44 -15.68 12.94
N GLU A 250 -15.31 -15.31 14.22
CA GLU A 250 -16.41 -14.70 14.99
C GLU A 250 -16.78 -13.30 14.48
N SER A 251 -15.77 -12.48 14.16
CA SER A 251 -15.98 -11.15 13.55
C SER A 251 -16.70 -11.27 12.21
N GLN A 252 -16.27 -12.19 11.35
CA GLN A 252 -16.90 -12.46 10.05
C GLN A 252 -18.31 -13.05 10.18
N ALA A 253 -18.55 -13.95 11.14
CA ALA A 253 -19.88 -14.49 11.40
C ALA A 253 -20.85 -13.41 11.91
N ASN A 254 -20.37 -12.46 12.71
CA ASN A 254 -21.16 -11.30 13.14
C ASN A 254 -21.42 -10.34 11.98
N GLN A 255 -20.43 -10.08 11.13
CA GLN A 255 -20.57 -9.24 9.94
C GLN A 255 -21.55 -9.83 8.91
N ALA A 256 -21.54 -11.15 8.71
CA ALA A 256 -22.49 -11.85 7.85
C ALA A 256 -23.92 -11.85 8.43
N LYS A 257 -24.08 -12.03 9.74
CA LYS A 257 -25.38 -11.92 10.43
C LYS A 257 -25.95 -10.51 10.39
N GLU A 258 -25.11 -9.48 10.47
CA GLU A 258 -25.55 -8.10 10.30
C GLU A 258 -25.90 -7.79 8.85
N THR A 259 -25.12 -8.26 7.88
CA THR A 259 -25.43 -8.11 6.45
C THR A 259 -26.78 -8.74 6.08
N LEU A 260 -27.12 -9.89 6.68
CA LEU A 260 -28.44 -10.51 6.54
C LEU A 260 -29.55 -9.67 7.19
N LYS A 261 -29.33 -9.11 8.38
CA LYS A 261 -30.27 -8.17 9.01
C LYS A 261 -30.49 -6.90 8.18
N TYR A 262 -29.45 -6.37 7.54
CA TYR A 262 -29.55 -5.21 6.65
C TYR A 262 -30.24 -5.55 5.33
N ALA A 263 -30.03 -6.76 4.78
CA ALA A 263 -30.77 -7.24 3.62
C ALA A 263 -32.26 -7.42 3.94
N ASP A 264 -32.60 -8.00 5.10
CA ASP A 264 -33.98 -8.15 5.56
C ASP A 264 -34.65 -6.79 5.86
N ALA A 265 -33.91 -5.84 6.45
CA ALA A 265 -34.39 -4.49 6.69
C ALA A 265 -34.55 -3.68 5.38
N ALA A 266 -33.68 -3.89 4.40
CA ALA A 266 -33.79 -3.27 3.08
C ALA A 266 -34.95 -3.86 2.26
N ILE A 267 -35.21 -5.17 2.38
CA ILE A 267 -36.39 -5.83 1.80
C ILE A 267 -37.66 -5.32 2.49
N ALA A 268 -37.68 -5.21 3.81
CA ALA A 268 -38.81 -4.64 4.56
C ALA A 268 -39.06 -3.16 4.24
N GLN A 269 -38.01 -2.36 4.04
CA GLN A 269 -38.13 -0.96 3.60
C GLN A 269 -38.59 -0.84 2.14
N ALA A 270 -38.15 -1.74 1.24
CA ALA A 270 -38.61 -1.78 -0.13
C ALA A 270 -40.11 -2.18 -0.22
N SER A 271 -40.54 -3.15 0.60
CA SER A 271 -41.95 -3.53 0.72
C SER A 271 -42.80 -2.42 1.35
N ALA A 272 -42.32 -1.74 2.39
CA ALA A 272 -43.01 -0.60 3.00
C ALA A 272 -43.04 0.65 2.10
N ALA A 273 -42.03 0.83 1.22
CA ALA A 273 -42.00 1.88 0.20
C ALA A 273 -42.98 1.58 -0.94
N ALA A 274 -43.16 0.31 -1.32
CA ALA A 274 -44.19 -0.13 -2.25
C ALA A 274 -45.61 0.10 -1.70
N GLU A 275 -45.85 -0.21 -0.41
CA GLU A 275 -47.13 0.06 0.25
C GLU A 275 -47.42 1.57 0.44
N ARG A 276 -46.39 2.40 0.65
CA ARG A 276 -46.54 3.87 0.74
C ARG A 276 -46.70 4.54 -0.62
N ALA A 277 -46.19 3.95 -1.69
CA ALA A 277 -46.39 4.45 -3.06
C ALA A 277 -47.85 4.28 -3.51
N ASP A 278 -48.55 3.23 -3.05
CA ASP A 278 -50.00 3.09 -3.25
C ASP A 278 -50.80 4.11 -2.42
N ALA A 279 -50.33 4.45 -1.22
CA ALA A 279 -51.02 5.38 -0.31
C ALA A 279 -50.81 6.88 -0.66
N ALA A 280 -49.72 7.24 -1.35
CA ALA A 280 -49.37 8.64 -1.67
C ALA A 280 -50.14 9.25 -2.85
N THR A 281 -51.17 8.56 -3.36
CA THR A 281 -52.09 9.11 -4.36
C THR A 281 -53.11 10.12 -3.78
N ASN A 282 -53.13 10.32 -2.46
CA ASN A 282 -54.04 11.26 -1.79
C ASN A 282 -53.32 12.07 -0.71
N ASP A 283 -52.80 13.26 -1.03
CA ASP A 283 -53.10 14.52 -0.32
C ASP A 283 -52.15 15.67 -0.70
N GLU A 284 -52.73 16.87 -0.76
CA GLU A 284 -52.14 18.13 -1.24
C GLU A 284 -51.24 18.87 -0.23
N ALA A 285 -50.21 19.53 -0.80
CA ALA A 285 -49.62 20.86 -0.53
C ALA A 285 -49.41 21.42 0.90
N SER A 286 -48.16 21.85 1.21
CA SER A 286 -47.74 23.18 1.75
C SER A 286 -46.25 23.19 2.20
N PRO A 287 -45.58 24.34 2.48
CA PRO A 287 -44.99 25.29 1.53
C PRO A 287 -43.45 25.40 1.65
N SER A 288 -42.79 25.77 0.55
CA SER A 288 -41.33 25.91 0.43
C SER A 288 -40.83 27.27 0.92
N VAL A 289 -39.77 27.27 1.74
CA VAL A 289 -39.01 28.48 2.10
C VAL A 289 -38.00 28.78 1.00
N VAL A 290 -38.14 29.94 0.36
CA VAL A 290 -37.21 30.47 -0.64
C VAL A 290 -36.06 31.15 0.09
N VAL A 291 -34.82 30.69 -0.14
CA VAL A 291 -33.60 31.41 0.22
C VAL A 291 -33.02 32.03 -1.05
N GLU A 292 -32.97 33.35 -1.08
CA GLU A 292 -32.45 34.17 -2.17
C GLU A 292 -31.00 33.85 -2.53
N THR A 293 -30.78 33.70 -3.84
CA THR A 293 -29.53 33.39 -4.51
C THR A 293 -28.61 34.60 -4.59
N ARG A 294 -27.52 34.59 -3.83
CA ARG A 294 -26.32 35.39 -4.13
C ARG A 294 -25.42 34.54 -5.03
N ALA A 295 -25.09 35.01 -6.22
CA ALA A 295 -24.13 34.33 -7.11
C ALA A 295 -22.78 34.20 -6.38
N THR A 296 -22.43 32.98 -5.96
CA THR A 296 -21.20 32.69 -5.22
C THR A 296 -20.08 32.33 -6.20
N GLU A 297 -18.92 32.95 -5.99
CA GLU A 297 -17.63 32.63 -6.63
C GLU A 297 -17.42 31.10 -6.70
N SER A 298 -16.97 30.58 -7.84
CA SER A 298 -16.62 29.16 -8.01
C SER A 298 -15.56 28.72 -7.00
N ALA A 299 -15.56 27.44 -6.61
CA ALA A 299 -14.55 26.90 -5.70
C ALA A 299 -13.13 27.22 -6.19
N LYS A 300 -12.36 27.91 -5.34
CA LYS A 300 -10.97 28.28 -5.65
C LYS A 300 -10.13 27.01 -5.68
N PRO A 301 -9.36 26.75 -6.76
CA PRO A 301 -8.39 25.68 -6.80
C PRO A 301 -7.47 25.70 -5.58
N ALA A 302 -7.03 24.53 -5.14
CA ALA A 302 -6.05 24.44 -4.07
C ALA A 302 -4.71 25.04 -4.53
N PRO A 303 -3.97 25.71 -3.63
CA PRO A 303 -2.62 26.17 -3.93
C PRO A 303 -1.73 25.01 -4.40
N PRO A 304 -0.77 25.27 -5.32
CA PRO A 304 0.22 24.27 -5.69
C PRO A 304 0.92 23.71 -4.45
N ASN A 305 1.18 22.40 -4.43
CA ASN A 305 1.91 21.69 -3.37
C ASN A 305 1.24 21.61 -1.99
N ILE A 306 -0.02 22.01 -1.82
CA ILE A 306 -0.73 21.88 -0.52
C ILE A 306 -0.75 20.43 0.00
N LEU A 307 -0.88 19.45 -0.90
CA LEU A 307 -0.84 18.04 -0.53
C LEU A 307 0.51 17.69 0.11
N GLY A 308 1.62 18.15 -0.47
CA GLY A 308 2.97 17.94 0.07
C GLY A 308 3.19 18.60 1.43
N GLU A 309 2.51 19.72 1.72
CA GLU A 309 2.56 20.38 3.03
C GLU A 309 1.76 19.63 4.10
N GLU A 310 0.66 18.97 3.73
CA GLU A 310 -0.17 18.21 4.66
C GLU A 310 0.35 16.78 4.90
N MET A 311 1.05 16.19 3.92
CA MET A 311 1.54 14.81 4.02
C MET A 311 2.31 14.49 5.31
N PRO A 312 3.23 15.32 5.83
CA PRO A 312 3.90 15.04 7.09
C PRO A 312 2.95 14.85 8.27
N LYS A 313 1.80 15.53 8.30
CA LYS A 313 0.78 15.29 9.34
C LYS A 313 -0.02 14.05 9.04
N LEU A 314 -0.42 13.87 7.78
CA LEU A 314 -1.30 12.78 7.36
C LEU A 314 -0.64 11.40 7.50
N THR A 315 0.69 11.29 7.42
CA THR A 315 1.43 10.03 7.60
C THR A 315 1.78 9.69 9.04
N HIS A 316 1.57 10.62 10.00
CA HIS A 316 1.70 10.33 11.43
C HIS A 316 0.33 10.01 12.03
N PRO A 317 0.23 9.13 13.04
CA PRO A 317 -1.03 8.88 13.73
C PRO A 317 -1.65 10.17 14.26
N HIS A 318 -2.86 10.50 13.79
CA HIS A 318 -3.64 11.66 14.20
C HIS A 318 -5.12 11.28 14.30
N GLY A 319 -5.91 12.12 14.96
CA GLY A 319 -7.36 11.98 15.04
C GLY A 319 -8.00 13.35 15.20
N HIS A 320 -9.30 13.45 14.92
CA HIS A 320 -10.00 14.72 14.96
C HIS A 320 -10.61 15.04 16.33
N PHE A 321 -11.23 14.04 16.97
CA PHE A 321 -11.78 14.18 18.32
C PHE A 321 -11.02 13.26 19.29
N PRO A 322 -10.76 13.70 20.55
CA PRO A 322 -9.97 12.92 21.51
C PRO A 322 -10.50 11.51 21.84
N THR A 323 -11.80 11.27 21.64
CA THR A 323 -12.46 9.99 21.92
C THR A 323 -12.72 9.16 20.65
N GLY A 324 -12.23 9.62 19.50
CA GLY A 324 -12.26 8.87 18.25
C GLY A 324 -10.97 8.07 18.06
N VAL A 325 -11.00 7.14 17.11
CA VAL A 325 -9.79 6.43 16.67
C VAL A 325 -8.78 7.39 16.07
N THR A 326 -7.52 6.98 16.14
CA THR A 326 -6.40 7.58 15.43
C THR A 326 -6.15 6.84 14.11
N TRP A 327 -5.67 7.57 13.11
CA TRP A 327 -5.34 7.02 11.80
C TRP A 327 -4.13 7.71 11.19
N SER A 328 -3.58 7.09 10.15
CA SER A 328 -2.51 7.66 9.31
C SER A 328 -2.61 7.10 7.90
N ILE A 329 -2.11 7.86 6.93
CA ILE A 329 -1.99 7.41 5.54
C ILE A 329 -0.70 6.60 5.39
N VAL A 330 -0.82 5.41 4.81
CA VAL A 330 0.28 4.51 4.43
C VAL A 330 0.12 4.10 2.96
N SER A 331 1.11 3.41 2.38
CA SER A 331 1.07 2.99 0.96
C SER A 331 -0.17 2.18 0.58
N GLY A 332 -0.70 1.38 1.51
CA GLY A 332 -1.90 0.57 1.31
C GLY A 332 -3.25 1.27 1.61
N GLY A 333 -3.27 2.56 1.94
CA GLY A 333 -4.49 3.29 2.34
C GLY A 333 -4.42 3.89 3.76
N ILE A 334 -5.51 3.76 4.52
CA ILE A 334 -5.60 4.29 5.89
C ILE A 334 -5.28 3.19 6.90
N SER A 335 -4.22 3.39 7.70
CA SER A 335 -3.94 2.63 8.92
C SER A 335 -4.75 3.22 10.07
N ILE A 336 -5.51 2.39 10.78
CA ILE A 336 -6.35 2.79 11.92
C ILE A 336 -5.76 2.13 13.16
N GLU A 337 -5.44 2.92 14.20
CA GLU A 337 -4.82 2.43 15.44
C GLU A 337 -3.55 1.56 15.18
N GLY A 338 -2.80 1.88 14.13
CA GLY A 338 -1.59 1.15 13.73
C GLY A 338 -1.83 -0.20 13.03
N ALA A 339 -3.08 -0.58 12.78
CA ALA A 339 -3.39 -1.77 11.97
C ALA A 339 -3.01 -1.56 10.50
N SER A 340 -2.66 -2.64 9.78
CA SER A 340 -2.40 -2.58 8.35
C SER A 340 -3.61 -2.00 7.60
N ALA A 341 -3.35 -1.07 6.68
CA ALA A 341 -4.40 -0.54 5.82
C ALA A 341 -5.04 -1.66 4.99
N GLN A 342 -6.36 -1.62 4.87
CA GLN A 342 -7.13 -2.61 4.10
C GLN A 342 -8.06 -1.90 3.11
N GLY A 343 -8.06 -2.42 1.89
CA GLY A 343 -9.07 -2.07 0.88
C GLY A 343 -10.30 -2.96 1.00
N THR A 344 -11.07 -3.09 -0.08
CA THR A 344 -12.12 -4.11 -0.13
C THR A 344 -11.52 -5.51 -0.24
N THR A 345 -12.32 -6.54 0.05
CA THR A 345 -11.87 -7.94 -0.07
C THR A 345 -11.80 -8.36 -1.54
N GLY A 346 -10.64 -8.85 -1.97
CA GLY A 346 -10.41 -9.33 -3.32
C GLY A 346 -9.76 -8.28 -4.22
N GLU A 347 -9.81 -8.52 -5.53
CA GLU A 347 -9.25 -7.59 -6.52
C GLU A 347 -10.08 -6.30 -6.62
N PRO A 348 -9.45 -5.11 -6.75
CA PRO A 348 -10.11 -3.79 -6.75
C PRO A 348 -10.82 -3.49 -8.09
N THR A 349 -11.67 -4.41 -8.55
CA THR A 349 -12.33 -4.37 -9.86
C THR A 349 -13.21 -3.13 -10.07
N THR A 350 -13.94 -2.69 -9.04
CA THR A 350 -14.78 -1.48 -9.10
C THR A 350 -13.94 -0.23 -9.32
N VAL A 351 -12.85 -0.06 -8.56
CA VAL A 351 -11.94 1.08 -8.69
C VAL A 351 -11.24 1.06 -10.04
N ARG A 352 -10.75 -0.10 -10.48
CA ARG A 352 -10.11 -0.26 -11.78
C ARG A 352 -11.06 0.13 -12.92
N LYS A 353 -12.31 -0.33 -12.87
CA LYS A 353 -13.34 0.05 -13.85
C LYS A 353 -13.64 1.56 -13.83
N ILE A 354 -13.78 2.16 -12.64
CA ILE A 354 -13.97 3.62 -12.52
C ILE A 354 -12.80 4.38 -13.17
N TRP A 355 -11.58 3.92 -12.96
CA TRP A 355 -10.39 4.52 -13.56
C TRP A 355 -10.33 4.32 -15.08
N GLU A 356 -10.68 3.14 -15.58
CA GLU A 356 -10.76 2.86 -17.02
C GLU A 356 -11.81 3.75 -17.72
N ASP A 357 -13.00 3.87 -17.14
CA ASP A 357 -14.11 4.61 -17.74
C ASP A 357 -13.95 6.14 -17.58
N TYR A 358 -13.41 6.60 -16.45
CA TYR A 358 -13.44 8.03 -16.06
C TYR A 358 -12.09 8.62 -15.63
N GLY A 359 -11.00 7.85 -15.63
CA GLY A 359 -9.69 8.27 -15.10
C GLY A 359 -9.15 9.53 -15.76
N ALA A 360 -9.36 9.70 -17.08
CA ALA A 360 -8.98 10.93 -17.78
C ALA A 360 -9.73 12.18 -17.25
N LEU A 361 -11.02 12.05 -16.93
CA LEU A 361 -11.82 13.13 -16.35
C LEU A 361 -11.42 13.41 -14.90
N CYS A 362 -11.14 12.36 -14.13
CA CYS A 362 -10.62 12.47 -12.76
C CYS A 362 -9.27 13.19 -12.74
N ALA A 363 -8.34 12.82 -13.62
CA ALA A 363 -7.03 13.46 -13.76
C ALA A 363 -7.12 14.93 -14.17
N GLU A 364 -7.94 15.25 -15.17
CA GLU A 364 -8.18 16.63 -15.63
C GLU A 364 -8.73 17.50 -14.48
N THR A 365 -9.68 16.96 -13.71
CA THR A 365 -10.34 17.69 -12.63
C THR A 365 -9.45 17.79 -11.39
N ALA A 366 -8.71 16.73 -11.05
CA ALA A 366 -7.68 16.71 -10.02
C ALA A 366 -6.65 17.82 -10.26
N LYS A 367 -6.18 17.95 -11.51
CA LYS A 367 -5.28 19.04 -11.93
C LYS A 367 -5.90 20.41 -11.69
N ARG A 368 -7.15 20.58 -12.13
CA ARG A 368 -7.85 21.86 -12.11
C ARG A 368 -8.10 22.38 -10.70
N TYR A 369 -8.44 21.50 -9.76
CA TYR A 369 -8.81 21.88 -8.40
C TYR A 369 -7.73 21.58 -7.35
N GLY A 370 -6.65 20.90 -7.73
CA GLY A 370 -5.58 20.51 -6.80
C GLY A 370 -6.02 19.45 -5.79
N VAL A 371 -6.98 18.60 -6.14
CA VAL A 371 -7.52 17.52 -5.30
C VAL A 371 -6.86 16.20 -5.68
N PRO A 372 -6.33 15.40 -4.72
CA PRO A 372 -5.78 14.09 -5.00
C PRO A 372 -6.74 13.18 -5.78
N ALA A 373 -6.29 12.56 -6.86
CA ALA A 373 -7.13 11.72 -7.72
C ALA A 373 -7.78 10.55 -6.96
N GLU A 374 -7.10 9.98 -5.97
CA GLU A 374 -7.61 8.88 -5.15
C GLU A 374 -8.83 9.29 -4.32
N LEU A 375 -8.93 10.55 -3.89
CA LEU A 375 -10.14 11.05 -3.20
C LEU A 375 -11.33 11.11 -4.16
N ILE A 376 -11.10 11.52 -5.41
CA ILE A 376 -12.15 11.62 -6.42
C ILE A 376 -12.70 10.22 -6.71
N VAL A 377 -11.81 9.26 -6.98
CA VAL A 377 -12.18 7.87 -7.29
C VAL A 377 -12.85 7.19 -6.09
N ALA A 378 -12.31 7.35 -4.88
CA ALA A 378 -12.92 6.81 -3.65
C ALA A 378 -14.31 7.41 -3.40
N THR A 379 -14.51 8.70 -3.68
CA THR A 379 -15.82 9.35 -3.58
C THR A 379 -16.81 8.75 -4.59
N ILE A 380 -16.42 8.59 -5.86
CA ILE A 380 -17.27 7.96 -6.88
C ILE A 380 -17.66 6.53 -6.46
N ALA A 381 -16.70 5.75 -5.99
CA ALA A 381 -16.93 4.38 -5.53
C ALA A 381 -17.88 4.33 -4.32
N THR A 382 -17.73 5.24 -3.37
CA THR A 382 -18.55 5.32 -2.15
C THR A 382 -19.98 5.77 -2.44
N GLU A 383 -20.15 6.73 -3.35
CA GLU A 383 -21.42 7.40 -3.62
C GLU A 383 -22.30 6.66 -4.63
N SER A 384 -21.71 6.14 -5.71
CA SER A 384 -22.47 5.51 -6.80
C SER A 384 -21.95 4.15 -7.23
N GLY A 385 -20.78 3.73 -6.75
CA GLY A 385 -20.09 2.54 -7.28
C GLY A 385 -19.69 2.68 -8.75
N GLY A 386 -19.58 3.91 -9.27
CA GLY A 386 -19.28 4.19 -10.67
C GLY A 386 -20.50 4.28 -11.60
N ASN A 387 -21.73 4.38 -11.05
CA ASN A 387 -22.94 4.54 -11.84
C ASN A 387 -23.27 6.03 -12.12
N PRO A 388 -23.11 6.53 -13.36
CA PRO A 388 -23.39 7.93 -13.69
C PRO A 388 -24.88 8.28 -13.68
N ASN A 389 -25.76 7.27 -13.69
CA ASN A 389 -27.21 7.47 -13.71
C ASN A 389 -27.85 7.44 -12.33
N SER A 390 -27.05 7.37 -11.24
CA SER A 390 -27.60 7.35 -9.88
C SER A 390 -28.32 8.66 -9.56
N ARG A 391 -29.54 8.54 -9.01
CA ARG A 391 -30.37 9.67 -8.62
C ARG A 391 -31.06 9.34 -7.29
N ARG A 392 -30.91 10.22 -6.31
CA ARG A 392 -31.54 10.09 -5.00
C ARG A 392 -32.25 11.39 -4.63
N ALA A 393 -33.56 11.32 -4.44
CA ALA A 393 -34.32 12.46 -3.94
C ALA A 393 -33.96 12.74 -2.47
N GLU A 394 -33.84 14.01 -2.11
CA GLU A 394 -33.61 14.48 -0.74
C GLU A 394 -34.77 15.40 -0.31
N PRO A 395 -35.99 14.86 -0.11
CA PRO A 395 -37.20 15.67 0.07
C PRO A 395 -37.14 16.60 1.27
N LYS A 396 -36.39 16.22 2.32
CA LYS A 396 -36.23 17.01 3.55
C LYS A 396 -35.59 18.38 3.30
N ILE A 397 -34.80 18.52 2.24
CA ILE A 397 -34.14 19.77 1.85
C ILE A 397 -34.58 20.26 0.47
N ASN A 398 -35.60 19.63 -0.13
CA ASN A 398 -36.10 19.92 -1.46
C ASN A 398 -34.98 19.99 -2.52
N ASP A 399 -34.11 18.98 -2.50
CA ASP A 399 -32.96 18.84 -3.41
C ASP A 399 -32.77 17.36 -3.78
N GLU A 400 -31.78 17.06 -4.62
CA GLU A 400 -31.52 15.72 -5.15
C GLU A 400 -30.01 15.50 -5.33
N SER A 401 -29.54 14.31 -4.96
CA SER A 401 -28.15 13.86 -5.18
C SER A 401 -28.06 13.08 -6.48
N ILE A 402 -27.20 13.50 -7.42
CA ILE A 402 -27.22 12.98 -8.80
C ILE A 402 -25.82 12.68 -9.31
N GLY A 403 -25.71 11.66 -10.16
CA GLY A 403 -24.51 11.34 -10.91
C GLY A 403 -23.50 10.49 -10.15
N LEU A 404 -22.31 10.37 -10.74
CA LEU A 404 -21.18 9.59 -10.24
C LEU A 404 -20.80 9.95 -8.79
N MET A 405 -20.79 11.25 -8.47
CA MET A 405 -20.36 11.73 -7.16
C MET A 405 -21.52 12.04 -6.21
N GLN A 406 -22.77 11.73 -6.61
CA GLN A 406 -24.00 12.02 -5.84
C GLN A 406 -24.04 13.43 -5.24
N THR A 407 -23.57 14.42 -5.99
CA THR A 407 -23.57 15.81 -5.51
C THR A 407 -24.98 16.36 -5.53
N LEU A 408 -25.38 17.09 -4.48
CA LEU A 408 -26.64 17.84 -4.46
C LEU A 408 -26.66 18.90 -5.56
N VAL A 409 -27.81 19.16 -6.19
CA VAL A 409 -27.90 20.18 -7.26
C VAL A 409 -27.53 21.56 -6.71
N THR A 410 -27.97 21.90 -5.50
CA THR A 410 -27.59 23.18 -4.87
C THR A 410 -26.09 23.26 -4.58
N THR A 411 -25.49 22.18 -4.08
CA THR A 411 -24.04 22.08 -3.83
C THR A 411 -23.25 22.20 -5.14
N ALA A 412 -23.69 21.54 -6.20
CA ALA A 412 -23.05 21.59 -7.51
C ALA A 412 -23.06 23.01 -8.09
N ARG A 413 -24.18 23.73 -8.00
CA ARG A 413 -24.28 25.14 -8.40
C ARG A 413 -23.30 26.02 -7.63
N SER A 414 -23.25 25.84 -6.31
CA SER A 414 -22.38 26.61 -5.42
C SER A 414 -20.90 26.33 -5.72
N ALA A 415 -20.51 25.05 -5.77
CA ALA A 415 -19.12 24.63 -5.97
C ALA A 415 -18.58 25.02 -7.36
N THR A 416 -19.41 24.91 -8.41
CA THR A 416 -18.98 25.23 -9.78
C THR A 416 -19.18 26.71 -10.15
N GLY A 417 -19.97 27.46 -9.38
CA GLY A 417 -20.40 28.82 -9.73
C GLY A 417 -21.43 28.88 -10.87
N ARG A 418 -21.99 27.74 -11.31
CA ARG A 418 -22.96 27.65 -12.42
C ARG A 418 -24.39 27.71 -11.89
N ALA A 419 -24.94 28.91 -11.76
CA ALA A 419 -26.28 29.11 -11.19
C ALA A 419 -27.42 28.36 -11.91
N THR A 420 -27.27 28.09 -13.21
CA THR A 420 -28.30 27.42 -14.04
C THR A 420 -28.13 25.90 -14.13
N LEU A 421 -27.14 25.31 -13.46
CA LEU A 421 -26.89 23.86 -13.51
C LEU A 421 -28.12 23.10 -12.99
N SER A 422 -28.61 22.17 -13.80
CA SER A 422 -29.76 21.32 -13.50
C SER A 422 -29.32 19.94 -12.99
N GLY A 423 -30.26 19.18 -12.46
CA GLY A 423 -29.98 17.81 -12.04
C GLY A 423 -29.54 16.91 -13.18
N ASP A 424 -30.13 17.08 -14.37
CA ASP A 424 -29.80 16.27 -15.55
C ASP A 424 -28.38 16.55 -16.06
N ASP A 425 -27.87 17.77 -15.86
CA ASP A 425 -26.47 18.10 -16.18
C ASP A 425 -25.49 17.26 -15.32
N LEU A 426 -25.88 16.81 -14.13
CA LEU A 426 -25.04 15.96 -13.27
C LEU A 426 -25.04 14.48 -13.69
N LEU A 427 -25.88 14.07 -14.64
CA LEU A 427 -25.81 12.74 -15.25
C LEU A 427 -24.64 12.64 -16.24
N ASP A 428 -24.15 13.76 -16.75
CA ASP A 428 -22.91 13.82 -17.52
C ASP A 428 -21.70 13.56 -16.58
N PRO A 429 -20.90 12.50 -16.83
CA PRO A 429 -19.75 12.16 -15.99
C PRO A 429 -18.78 13.31 -15.77
N ARG A 430 -18.50 14.12 -16.81
CA ARG A 430 -17.57 15.25 -16.72
C ARG A 430 -18.10 16.30 -15.73
N THR A 431 -19.36 16.67 -15.85
CA THR A 431 -20.00 17.66 -14.97
C THR A 431 -20.16 17.14 -13.55
N SER A 432 -20.51 15.86 -13.36
CA SER A 432 -20.59 15.24 -12.03
C SER A 432 -19.24 15.24 -11.31
N ILE A 433 -18.17 14.82 -12.00
CA ILE A 433 -16.81 14.77 -11.48
C ILE A 433 -16.31 16.17 -11.14
N GLU A 434 -16.56 17.16 -12.01
CA GLU A 434 -16.22 18.56 -11.75
C GLU A 434 -16.92 19.10 -10.50
N ALA A 435 -18.23 18.88 -10.39
CA ALA A 435 -19.02 19.39 -9.26
C ALA A 435 -18.58 18.80 -7.92
N GLY A 436 -18.42 17.47 -7.84
CA GLY A 436 -17.99 16.82 -6.60
C GLY A 436 -16.54 17.16 -6.24
N THR A 437 -15.63 17.24 -7.22
CA THR A 437 -14.23 17.62 -6.96
C THR A 437 -14.12 19.08 -6.52
N ALA A 438 -14.87 19.99 -7.13
CA ALA A 438 -14.95 21.38 -6.71
C ALA A 438 -15.46 21.50 -5.27
N TYR A 439 -16.42 20.65 -4.88
CA TYR A 439 -16.92 20.62 -3.52
C TYR A 439 -15.87 20.12 -2.52
N ILE A 440 -15.15 19.04 -2.81
CA ILE A 440 -14.00 18.58 -2.01
C ILE A 440 -12.98 19.71 -1.84
N ALA A 441 -12.63 20.39 -2.94
CA ALA A 441 -11.68 21.51 -2.91
C ALA A 441 -12.16 22.67 -2.03
N SER A 442 -13.47 22.95 -2.00
CA SER A 442 -14.05 24.00 -1.16
C SER A 442 -13.94 23.70 0.34
N GLN A 443 -13.90 22.42 0.71
CA GLN A 443 -13.83 21.96 2.11
C GLN A 443 -12.39 21.79 2.63
N ARG A 444 -11.37 21.93 1.78
CA ARG A 444 -9.95 21.68 2.12
C ARG A 444 -9.45 22.44 3.35
N GLY A 445 -10.02 23.61 3.66
CA GLY A 445 -9.59 24.44 4.80
C GLY A 445 -9.89 23.81 6.16
N SER A 446 -10.81 22.84 6.22
CA SER A 446 -11.10 22.06 7.42
C SER A 446 -10.70 20.60 7.30
N THR A 447 -10.74 20.03 6.08
CA THR A 447 -10.43 18.62 5.86
C THR A 447 -8.94 18.37 5.63
N HIS A 448 -8.17 19.37 5.16
CA HIS A 448 -6.75 19.21 4.81
C HIS A 448 -6.47 18.04 3.85
N PHE A 449 -7.46 17.66 3.04
CA PHE A 449 -7.46 16.46 2.21
C PHE A 449 -7.29 15.13 2.97
N ASP A 450 -7.43 15.13 4.30
CA ASP A 450 -7.42 13.94 5.13
C ASP A 450 -8.61 13.01 4.78
N PRO A 451 -8.40 11.77 4.29
CA PRO A 451 -9.46 10.96 3.68
C PRO A 451 -10.68 10.71 4.57
N PRO A 452 -10.57 10.33 5.86
CA PRO A 452 -11.72 10.23 6.76
C PRO A 452 -12.46 11.56 7.00
N LEU A 453 -11.75 12.70 7.03
CA LEU A 453 -12.38 14.02 7.17
C LEU A 453 -13.08 14.43 5.88
N VAL A 454 -12.49 14.15 4.72
CA VAL A 454 -13.13 14.38 3.42
C VAL A 454 -14.40 13.54 3.33
N ALA A 455 -14.38 12.26 3.69
CA ALA A 455 -15.56 11.40 3.70
C ALA A 455 -16.68 11.96 4.58
N ALA A 456 -16.35 12.36 5.81
CA ALA A 456 -17.32 12.93 6.74
C ALA A 456 -17.89 14.27 6.24
N ALA A 457 -17.03 15.19 5.83
CA ALA A 457 -17.42 16.51 5.36
C ALA A 457 -18.21 16.47 4.05
N TYR A 458 -17.86 15.58 3.12
CA TYR A 458 -18.57 15.42 1.86
C TYR A 458 -19.99 14.92 2.11
N ASN A 459 -20.14 13.90 2.95
CA ASN A 459 -21.43 13.26 3.23
C ASN A 459 -22.37 14.10 4.12
N ALA A 460 -21.83 14.78 5.13
CA ALA A 460 -22.61 15.52 6.11
C ALA A 460 -22.51 17.05 5.99
N GLY A 461 -21.70 17.55 5.06
CA GLY A 461 -21.49 18.98 4.80
C GLY A 461 -20.62 19.72 5.83
N SER A 462 -20.21 19.07 6.92
CA SER A 462 -19.37 19.70 7.97
C SER A 462 -18.72 18.65 8.88
N LEU A 463 -17.58 19.01 9.50
CA LEU A 463 -16.93 18.19 10.53
C LEU A 463 -17.56 18.48 11.90
N LYS A 464 -18.62 17.74 12.23
CA LYS A 464 -19.28 17.80 13.54
C LYS A 464 -19.02 16.53 14.32
N ARG A 465 -19.10 16.64 15.65
CA ARG A 465 -18.99 15.51 16.56
C ARG A 465 -20.26 14.66 16.52
N ASP A 466 -20.08 13.34 16.55
CA ASP A 466 -21.14 12.35 16.70
C ASP A 466 -20.73 11.32 17.76
N ASP A 467 -21.44 11.34 18.89
CA ASP A 467 -21.11 10.53 20.06
C ASP A 467 -21.66 9.11 20.02
N GLY A 468 -22.28 8.67 18.92
CA GLY A 468 -22.78 7.30 18.80
C GLY A 468 -21.71 6.25 19.08
N ASP A 469 -22.06 5.24 19.87
CA ASP A 469 -21.11 4.23 20.37
C ASP A 469 -20.46 3.42 19.25
N ALA A 470 -21.23 3.09 18.20
CA ALA A 470 -20.73 2.38 17.02
C ALA A 470 -19.86 3.26 16.11
N ASN A 471 -19.93 4.59 16.23
CA ASN A 471 -19.12 5.51 15.45
C ASN A 471 -17.72 5.64 16.06
N ARG A 472 -16.78 4.80 15.57
CA ARG A 472 -15.38 4.82 16.00
C ARG A 472 -14.65 6.13 15.68
N TRP A 473 -15.08 6.86 14.65
CA TRP A 473 -14.45 8.10 14.20
C TRP A 473 -14.87 9.31 15.02
N LYS A 474 -16.04 9.23 15.67
CA LYS A 474 -16.75 10.35 16.32
C LYS A 474 -17.03 11.53 15.38
N LEU A 475 -16.94 11.30 14.07
CA LEU A 475 -17.25 12.23 13.00
C LEU A 475 -18.68 11.99 12.53
N HIS A 476 -19.48 13.05 12.49
CA HIS A 476 -20.86 12.99 12.01
C HIS A 476 -20.89 12.64 10.52
N CYS A 477 -21.52 11.51 10.20
CA CYS A 477 -21.85 11.06 8.85
C CYS A 477 -23.22 10.36 8.89
N TYR A 478 -23.81 10.13 7.72
CA TYR A 478 -25.06 9.40 7.58
C TYR A 478 -24.81 7.95 7.12
N PRO A 479 -25.41 6.94 7.79
CA PRO A 479 -26.35 7.06 8.92
C PRO A 479 -25.65 7.47 10.23
N ARG A 480 -26.32 8.33 11.01
CA ARG A 480 -25.80 8.86 12.28
C ARG A 480 -25.51 7.75 13.27
N GLY A 481 -24.48 7.96 14.09
CA GLY A 481 -24.09 7.08 15.18
C GLY A 481 -23.31 5.83 14.76
N THR A 482 -23.03 5.65 13.47
CA THR A 482 -22.40 4.42 12.94
C THR A 482 -20.97 4.60 12.44
N GLY A 483 -20.62 5.75 11.85
CA GLY A 483 -19.34 5.89 11.13
C GLY A 483 -19.26 5.10 9.81
N ALA A 484 -20.31 4.37 9.43
CA ALA A 484 -20.27 3.37 8.35
C ALA A 484 -19.98 3.98 6.96
N HIS A 485 -20.36 5.24 6.72
CA HIS A 485 -20.00 5.92 5.48
C HIS A 485 -18.48 6.11 5.38
N ILE A 486 -17.84 6.53 6.47
CA ILE A 486 -16.39 6.75 6.53
C ILE A 486 -15.66 5.42 6.38
N ASP A 487 -16.17 4.34 6.99
CA ASP A 487 -15.58 3.00 6.84
C ASP A 487 -15.58 2.52 5.39
N ARG A 488 -16.71 2.66 4.69
CA ARG A 488 -16.79 2.32 3.25
C ARG A 488 -15.85 3.16 2.42
N PHE A 489 -15.81 4.47 2.68
CA PHE A 489 -14.90 5.37 1.97
C PHE A 489 -13.44 4.96 2.18
N VAL A 490 -13.04 4.64 3.40
CA VAL A 490 -11.69 4.21 3.74
C VAL A 490 -11.29 2.92 2.98
N SER A 491 -12.19 1.94 2.88
CA SER A 491 -11.93 0.74 2.08
C SER A 491 -11.77 1.05 0.58
N TRP A 492 -12.64 1.90 0.02
CA TRP A 492 -12.51 2.31 -1.38
C TRP A 492 -11.27 3.16 -1.64
N PHE A 493 -10.87 3.97 -0.66
CA PHE A 493 -9.63 4.71 -0.70
C PHE A 493 -8.42 3.78 -0.70
N GLY A 494 -8.42 2.73 0.13
CA GLY A 494 -7.36 1.70 0.09
C GLY A 494 -7.23 1.01 -1.27
N ASP A 495 -8.36 0.73 -1.94
CA ASP A 495 -8.35 0.20 -3.31
C ASP A 495 -7.85 1.23 -4.34
N ALA A 496 -8.26 2.50 -4.21
CA ALA A 496 -7.78 3.59 -5.05
C ALA A 496 -6.27 3.78 -4.91
N MET A 497 -5.72 3.68 -3.70
CA MET A 497 -4.27 3.72 -3.46
C MET A 497 -3.54 2.57 -4.14
N ARG A 498 -4.10 1.34 -4.08
CA ARG A 498 -3.53 0.16 -4.74
C ARG A 498 -3.49 0.33 -6.26
N VAL A 499 -4.63 0.64 -6.87
CA VAL A 499 -4.72 0.83 -8.34
C VAL A 499 -3.88 2.02 -8.78
N SER A 500 -3.82 3.09 -7.98
CA SER A 500 -2.98 4.25 -8.29
C SER A 500 -1.49 3.92 -8.34
N GLY A 501 -1.03 2.99 -7.49
CA GLY A 501 0.34 2.48 -7.53
C GLY A 501 0.58 1.52 -8.70
N ASP A 502 -0.33 0.56 -8.91
CA ASP A 502 -0.20 -0.47 -9.95
C ASP A 502 -0.21 0.11 -11.37
N ASP A 503 -1.10 1.05 -11.63
CA ASP A 503 -1.30 1.66 -12.96
C ASP A 503 -0.50 2.96 -13.14
N ASP A 504 0.39 3.28 -12.18
CA ASP A 504 1.21 4.49 -12.16
C ASP A 504 0.42 5.74 -12.56
N TRP A 505 -0.58 6.11 -11.73
CA TRP A 505 -1.34 7.34 -11.99
C TRP A 505 -0.47 8.60 -11.90
N SER A 506 0.82 8.46 -11.59
CA SER A 506 1.80 9.52 -11.40
C SER A 506 2.58 9.87 -12.67
N ASP A 507 1.90 10.19 -13.77
CA ASP A 507 2.62 10.75 -14.92
C ASP A 507 3.20 12.15 -14.57
N ALA A 508 4.50 12.30 -14.79
CA ALA A 508 5.39 13.24 -14.10
C ALA A 508 4.90 14.71 -14.15
N ARG A 509 4.35 15.19 -13.02
CA ARG A 509 4.02 16.61 -12.69
C ARG A 509 2.71 17.19 -13.25
N SER A 510 1.70 16.39 -13.57
CA SER A 510 0.45 16.94 -14.14
C SER A 510 -0.67 17.22 -13.12
N TYR A 511 -0.89 16.38 -12.10
CA TYR A 511 -1.92 16.54 -11.05
C TYR A 511 -1.53 15.84 -9.73
N PRO A 512 -2.15 16.20 -8.58
CA PRO A 512 -1.81 15.59 -7.29
C PRO A 512 -2.37 14.17 -7.15
N THR A 513 -1.57 13.26 -6.60
CA THR A 513 -1.98 11.93 -6.14
C THR A 513 -1.33 11.63 -4.79
N PHE A 514 -2.02 10.87 -3.94
CA PHE A 514 -1.45 10.35 -2.70
C PHE A 514 -0.35 9.32 -2.97
N ALA A 515 -0.43 8.50 -4.01
CA ALA A 515 0.64 7.59 -4.40
C ALA A 515 1.93 8.35 -4.77
N ALA A 516 1.84 9.45 -5.53
CA ALA A 516 2.99 10.28 -5.84
C ALA A 516 3.47 11.09 -4.63
N ALA A 517 2.55 11.59 -3.80
CA ALA A 517 2.89 12.30 -2.58
C ALA A 517 3.52 11.36 -1.55
N LEU A 518 3.04 10.12 -1.43
CA LEU A 518 3.68 9.04 -0.70
C LEU A 518 4.93 8.55 -1.39
N GLY A 519 5.11 8.70 -2.69
CA GLY A 519 6.37 8.51 -3.42
C GLY A 519 7.41 9.58 -3.06
N ALA A 520 6.98 10.84 -2.97
CA ALA A 520 7.77 11.98 -2.52
C ALA A 520 8.03 11.96 -1.00
N VAL A 521 7.09 11.41 -0.23
CA VAL A 521 7.21 11.04 1.19
C VAL A 521 7.78 9.61 1.29
N SER A 522 8.06 8.89 0.20
CA SER A 522 8.80 7.62 0.15
C SER A 522 10.24 7.84 -0.31
N ASN A 523 10.63 9.11 -0.49
CA ASN A 523 11.93 9.55 0.02
C ASN A 523 11.97 9.52 1.58
N THR A 524 10.91 9.04 2.23
CA THR A 524 10.83 8.52 3.61
C THR A 524 9.95 7.23 3.65
N VAL A 525 10.40 6.15 2.99
CA VAL A 525 9.72 4.86 2.68
C VAL A 525 9.08 4.10 3.88
N ALA A 526 8.00 3.33 3.64
CA ALA A 526 7.64 2.16 4.45
C ALA A 526 8.65 1.05 4.14
N ILE A 527 9.66 0.98 4.99
CA ILE A 527 10.86 0.20 4.80
C ILE A 527 10.53 -1.30 4.84
N ASP A 528 10.75 -2.01 3.73
CA ASP A 528 11.02 -3.45 3.79
C ASP A 528 12.37 -3.63 4.50
N ILE A 529 12.32 -3.76 5.83
CA ILE A 529 13.51 -3.89 6.66
C ILE A 529 14.30 -5.17 6.32
N SER A 530 13.67 -6.13 5.65
CA SER A 530 14.31 -7.36 5.22
C SER A 530 15.04 -7.24 3.87
N SER A 531 14.81 -6.16 3.12
CA SER A 531 15.46 -5.92 1.84
C SER A 531 16.95 -5.57 1.98
N VAL A 532 17.74 -5.99 1.00
CA VAL A 532 19.13 -5.56 0.80
C VAL A 532 19.26 -4.04 0.65
N ASP A 533 18.19 -3.38 0.19
CA ASP A 533 18.11 -1.93 -0.05
C ASP A 533 17.72 -1.13 1.21
N PHE A 534 17.34 -1.79 2.31
CA PHE A 534 17.16 -1.14 3.61
C PHE A 534 18.51 -1.02 4.32
N PRO A 535 18.93 0.13 4.86
CA PRO A 535 18.24 1.40 4.99
C PRO A 535 18.35 2.27 3.76
N GLN A 536 17.39 3.19 3.61
CA GLN A 536 17.44 4.19 2.54
C GLN A 536 18.72 5.03 2.63
N ARG A 537 19.24 5.40 1.47
CA ARG A 537 20.38 6.31 1.36
C ARG A 537 19.97 7.71 1.83
N PRO A 538 20.83 8.43 2.57
CA PRO A 538 20.56 9.81 2.91
C PRO A 538 20.58 10.69 1.66
N ASN A 539 19.93 11.86 1.73
CA ASN A 539 19.92 12.86 0.66
C ASN A 539 21.24 13.67 0.55
N PHE A 540 22.32 13.22 1.20
CA PHE A 540 23.65 13.82 1.16
C PHE A 540 24.70 12.75 0.82
N ARG A 541 25.85 13.20 0.30
CA ARG A 541 26.92 12.32 -0.22
C ARG A 541 28.04 12.14 0.81
N PRO A 542 28.78 11.01 0.77
CA PRO A 542 29.96 10.81 1.61
C PRO A 542 31.12 11.74 1.22
N LEU A 543 32.06 11.96 2.15
CA LEU A 543 33.26 12.76 1.88
C LEU A 543 34.33 11.87 1.25
N LEU A 544 34.41 11.90 -0.09
CA LEU A 544 35.32 11.06 -0.86
C LEU A 544 36.64 11.75 -1.22
N ALA A 545 36.59 13.02 -1.66
CA ALA A 545 37.77 13.75 -2.11
C ALA A 545 38.65 14.18 -0.93
N LEU A 546 39.96 14.24 -1.14
CA LEU A 546 40.90 14.64 -0.10
C LEU A 546 40.72 16.11 0.28
N GLU A 547 40.48 16.93 -0.74
CA GLU A 547 40.31 18.38 -0.63
C GLU A 547 39.10 18.70 0.26
N ASP A 548 37.98 17.98 0.09
CA ASP A 548 36.77 18.17 0.89
C ASP A 548 37.00 17.81 2.36
N LYS A 549 37.73 16.71 2.62
CA LYS A 549 38.11 16.30 3.99
C LYS A 549 38.99 17.35 4.64
N GLN A 550 39.99 17.85 3.91
CA GLN A 550 40.92 18.84 4.41
C GLN A 550 40.27 20.21 4.61
N ALA A 551 39.24 20.55 3.84
CA ALA A 551 38.46 21.77 4.04
C ALA A 551 37.71 21.76 5.37
N ILE A 552 37.21 20.60 5.79
CA ILE A 552 36.40 20.45 7.00
C ILE A 552 37.26 20.15 8.24
N PHE A 553 38.17 19.18 8.12
CA PHE A 553 38.98 18.66 9.23
C PHE A 553 40.38 19.26 9.29
N GLY A 554 40.71 20.14 8.35
CA GLY A 554 42.03 20.75 8.23
C GLY A 554 43.03 19.86 7.50
N ARG A 555 44.02 20.51 6.90
CA ARG A 555 45.12 19.86 6.19
C ARG A 555 46.20 19.42 7.18
N PHE A 556 46.77 18.25 6.92
CA PHE A 556 47.99 17.78 7.56
C PHE A 556 48.93 17.14 6.55
N ASP A 557 50.22 17.25 6.83
CA ASP A 557 51.25 16.53 6.10
C ASP A 557 51.46 15.15 6.74
N PHE A 558 51.83 14.16 5.93
CA PHE A 558 52.03 12.80 6.39
C PHE A 558 53.09 12.09 5.55
N VAL A 559 53.63 11.00 6.10
CA VAL A 559 54.49 10.06 5.36
C VAL A 559 53.95 8.63 5.52
N PRO A 560 54.00 7.78 4.47
CA PRO A 560 53.76 6.35 4.62
C PRO A 560 54.67 5.75 5.69
N SER A 561 54.10 4.96 6.59
CA SER A 561 54.82 4.35 7.72
C SER A 561 54.21 2.98 8.04
N PRO A 562 54.26 2.01 7.11
CA PRO A 562 53.63 0.70 7.29
C PRO A 562 54.11 0.00 8.56
N ILE A 563 53.20 -0.67 9.27
CA ILE A 563 53.49 -1.48 10.46
C ILE A 563 52.92 -2.90 10.30
N PRO A 564 53.45 -3.90 11.03
CA PRO A 564 52.87 -5.25 11.01
C PRO A 564 51.36 -5.22 11.30
N GLY A 565 50.56 -5.84 10.43
CA GLY A 565 49.09 -5.85 10.53
C GLY A 565 48.37 -4.59 10.03
N ASN A 566 49.09 -3.52 9.66
CA ASN A 566 48.54 -2.31 9.04
C ASN A 566 49.52 -1.74 8.00
N PRO A 567 49.63 -2.36 6.81
CA PRO A 567 50.52 -1.89 5.75
C PRO A 567 50.09 -0.51 5.21
N GLU A 568 48.84 -0.09 5.44
CA GLU A 568 48.33 1.21 5.03
C GLU A 568 48.65 2.33 6.03
N ASN A 569 49.38 2.04 7.12
CA ASN A 569 49.66 3.01 8.17
C ASN A 569 50.45 4.22 7.65
N ILE A 570 50.10 5.40 8.15
CA ILE A 570 50.84 6.65 7.92
C ILE A 570 51.29 7.25 9.24
N LYS A 571 52.28 8.14 9.17
CA LYS A 571 52.65 9.03 10.26
C LYS A 571 52.23 10.45 9.90
N ILE A 572 51.30 11.01 10.67
CA ILE A 572 50.93 12.43 10.58
C ILE A 572 52.09 13.27 11.13
N LEU A 573 52.44 14.34 10.41
CA LEU A 573 53.52 15.25 10.78
C LEU A 573 52.96 16.49 11.50
N GLY A 574 53.80 17.12 12.33
CA GLY A 574 53.44 18.33 13.05
C GLY A 574 52.48 18.08 14.23
N ASN A 575 51.64 19.06 14.53
CA ASN A 575 50.77 19.09 15.71
C ASN A 575 49.28 18.95 15.39
N TRP A 576 48.92 18.66 14.13
CA TRP A 576 47.53 18.57 13.68
C TRP A 576 46.71 17.59 14.53
N GLU A 577 47.22 16.39 14.81
CA GLU A 577 46.51 15.38 15.62
C GLU A 577 46.21 15.91 17.03
N LYS A 578 47.18 16.57 17.68
CA LYS A 578 47.00 17.16 19.02
C LYS A 578 45.99 18.32 19.00
N GLN A 579 45.97 19.09 17.92
CA GLN A 579 45.06 20.23 17.77
C GLN A 579 43.63 19.79 17.47
N ASN A 580 43.44 18.73 16.70
CA ASN A 580 42.15 18.41 16.09
C ASN A 580 41.50 17.14 16.62
N ILE A 581 42.24 16.19 17.19
CA ILE A 581 41.69 14.95 17.74
C ILE A 581 41.57 15.07 19.26
N ALA A 582 40.42 14.65 19.80
CA ALA A 582 40.16 14.58 21.23
C ALA A 582 39.70 13.17 21.63
N SER A 583 39.89 12.83 22.91
CA SER A 583 39.18 11.70 23.52
C SER A 583 37.78 12.18 23.92
N VAL A 584 36.80 11.89 23.07
CA VAL A 584 35.40 12.26 23.31
C VAL A 584 34.80 11.31 24.34
N GLU A 585 34.16 11.86 25.37
CA GLU A 585 33.42 11.10 26.38
C GLU A 585 31.93 11.11 26.03
N ILE A 586 31.39 9.92 25.77
CA ILE A 586 29.99 9.69 25.46
C ILE A 586 29.31 9.19 26.74
N PRO A 587 28.35 9.93 27.31
CA PRO A 587 27.82 9.67 28.64
C PRO A 587 26.76 8.56 28.66
N LEU A 588 27.07 7.41 28.04
CA LEU A 588 26.25 6.20 28.09
C LEU A 588 26.29 5.60 29.50
N ALA A 589 25.17 5.09 30.01
CA ALA A 589 25.16 4.45 31.32
C ALA A 589 25.98 3.15 31.33
N ARG A 590 25.82 2.34 30.27
CA ARG A 590 26.53 1.09 30.07
C ARG A 590 26.65 0.78 28.59
N PHE A 591 27.82 0.32 28.16
CA PHE A 591 28.08 -0.07 26.77
C PHE A 591 28.98 -1.30 26.71
N LEU A 592 28.60 -2.30 25.89
CA LEU A 592 29.32 -3.58 25.76
C LEU A 592 29.67 -4.23 27.11
N GLY A 593 28.72 -4.18 28.06
CA GLY A 593 28.90 -4.76 29.40
C GLY A 593 29.73 -3.92 30.38
N LYS A 594 30.25 -2.76 29.97
CA LYS A 594 31.08 -1.87 30.81
C LYS A 594 30.30 -0.61 31.21
N GLY A 595 30.55 -0.10 32.42
CA GLY A 595 29.99 1.18 32.86
C GLY A 595 30.58 2.37 32.11
N GLY A 596 29.80 3.45 31.97
CA GLY A 596 30.22 4.67 31.29
C GLY A 596 31.24 5.54 32.03
N PRO A 597 31.74 6.60 31.38
CA PRO A 597 31.43 6.99 29.99
C PRO A 597 32.20 6.14 28.96
N PHE A 598 31.61 5.93 27.79
CA PHE A 598 32.31 5.33 26.66
C PHE A 598 33.21 6.38 26.00
N LYS A 599 34.48 6.04 25.73
CA LYS A 599 35.46 6.99 25.19
C LYS A 599 35.95 6.55 23.82
N MET A 600 36.02 7.48 22.87
CA MET A 600 36.66 7.25 21.58
C MET A 600 37.47 8.45 21.11
N ARG A 601 38.52 8.21 20.32
CA ARG A 601 39.32 9.29 19.71
C ARG A 601 38.63 9.77 18.45
N PHE A 602 38.20 11.02 18.43
CA PHE A 602 37.44 11.60 17.31
C PHE A 602 37.81 13.06 17.08
N HIS A 603 37.47 13.58 15.89
CA HIS A 603 37.74 14.96 15.54
C HIS A 603 36.89 15.92 16.37
N LYS A 604 37.50 16.97 16.94
CA LYS A 604 36.85 17.96 17.82
C LYS A 604 35.66 18.64 17.15
N ALA A 605 35.78 18.96 15.87
CA ALA A 605 34.70 19.61 15.11
C ALA A 605 33.40 18.77 15.05
N ALA A 606 33.48 17.44 15.15
CA ALA A 606 32.32 16.55 15.10
C ALA A 606 31.99 15.94 16.49
N GLN A 607 32.61 16.43 17.57
CA GLN A 607 32.42 15.89 18.92
C GLN A 607 30.95 15.96 19.35
N LYS A 608 30.27 17.08 19.09
CA LYS A 608 28.89 17.30 19.52
C LYS A 608 27.93 16.30 18.83
N GLN A 609 27.93 16.26 17.50
CA GLN A 609 27.08 15.34 16.73
C GLN A 609 27.39 13.86 17.02
N LEU A 610 28.65 13.52 17.33
CA LEU A 610 29.00 12.18 17.77
C LEU A 610 28.33 11.83 19.11
N VAL A 611 28.39 12.72 20.11
CA VAL A 611 27.75 12.48 21.41
C VAL A 611 26.23 12.36 21.26
N GLU A 612 25.60 13.25 20.48
CA GLU A 612 24.16 13.25 20.24
C GLU A 612 23.69 11.99 19.50
N LEU A 613 24.44 11.51 18.50
CA LEU A 613 24.18 10.25 17.80
C LEU A 613 24.10 9.06 18.76
N TRP A 614 25.14 8.87 19.58
CA TRP A 614 25.21 7.70 20.45
C TRP A 614 24.17 7.73 21.58
N LEU A 615 23.83 8.91 22.09
CA LEU A 615 22.75 9.08 23.08
C LEU A 615 21.37 8.83 22.46
N GLU A 616 21.16 9.20 21.20
CA GLU A 616 19.91 8.89 20.51
C GLU A 616 19.77 7.38 20.23
N TRP A 617 20.86 6.68 19.90
CA TRP A 617 20.86 5.21 19.85
C TRP A 617 20.57 4.57 21.21
N GLU A 618 21.06 5.12 22.33
CA GLU A 618 20.72 4.65 23.68
C GLU A 618 19.24 4.85 23.98
N THR A 619 18.71 6.04 23.70
CA THR A 619 17.30 6.39 23.93
C THR A 619 16.36 5.55 23.07
N ALA A 620 16.76 5.23 21.84
CA ALA A 620 16.02 4.35 20.93
C ALA A 620 16.15 2.85 21.28
N GLY A 621 16.96 2.48 22.28
CA GLY A 621 17.16 1.08 22.68
C GLY A 621 17.95 0.24 21.68
N LEU A 622 18.78 0.87 20.82
CA LEU A 622 19.47 0.21 19.71
C LEU A 622 20.92 -0.17 20.01
N LEU A 623 21.47 0.18 21.19
CA LEU A 623 22.86 -0.14 21.53
C LEU A 623 23.15 -1.65 21.60
N ASP A 624 22.12 -2.48 21.74
CA ASP A 624 22.23 -3.94 21.71
C ASP A 624 22.59 -4.51 20.32
N ARG A 625 22.39 -3.71 19.25
CA ARG A 625 22.85 -4.02 17.88
C ARG A 625 24.35 -3.92 17.75
N ILE A 626 25.02 -3.17 18.63
CA ILE A 626 26.47 -3.01 18.61
C ILE A 626 27.11 -4.11 19.45
N LEU A 627 27.71 -5.08 18.79
CA LEU A 627 28.38 -6.25 19.37
C LEU A 627 29.88 -6.02 19.57
N SER A 628 30.49 -5.16 18.75
CA SER A 628 31.89 -4.75 18.86
C SER A 628 32.08 -3.30 18.43
N PHE A 629 33.09 -2.66 19.03
CA PHE A 629 33.64 -1.38 18.57
C PHE A 629 35.05 -1.64 18.04
N ASP A 630 35.26 -1.37 16.77
CA ASP A 630 36.42 -1.87 16.01
C ASP A 630 37.41 -0.76 15.62
N GLY A 631 37.10 0.49 15.95
CA GLY A 631 38.06 1.60 15.88
C GLY A 631 37.41 2.93 15.53
N SER A 632 38.16 4.02 15.70
CA SER A 632 37.76 5.37 15.27
C SER A 632 38.94 6.06 14.60
N PHE A 633 39.70 6.91 15.29
CA PHE A 633 40.90 7.53 14.73
C PHE A 633 42.03 6.52 14.47
N VAL A 634 42.37 6.30 13.20
CA VAL A 634 43.50 5.48 12.75
C VAL A 634 44.21 6.19 11.61
N PRO A 635 45.46 6.68 11.79
CA PRO A 635 46.25 7.28 10.71
C PRO A 635 46.62 6.23 9.65
N ARG A 636 45.83 6.14 8.58
CA ARG A 636 46.09 5.21 7.48
C ARG A 636 45.52 5.65 6.14
N PHE A 637 46.06 5.10 5.07
CA PHE A 637 45.35 5.01 3.79
C PHE A 637 44.12 4.11 3.89
N GLN A 638 43.22 4.21 2.92
CA GLN A 638 42.09 3.27 2.76
C GLN A 638 42.61 1.84 2.67
N ARG A 639 41.84 0.85 3.17
CA ARG A 639 42.27 -0.55 3.15
C ARG A 639 42.57 -1.03 1.73
N LYS A 640 43.70 -1.71 1.54
CA LYS A 640 44.23 -2.14 0.23
C LYS A 640 44.57 -0.95 -0.70
N SER A 641 44.81 0.24 -0.16
CA SER A 641 45.28 1.42 -0.90
C SER A 641 46.55 1.99 -0.25
N THR A 642 47.41 2.59 -1.06
CA THR A 642 48.60 3.33 -0.62
C THR A 642 48.58 4.79 -1.07
N THR A 643 47.46 5.24 -1.67
CA THR A 643 47.37 6.54 -2.36
C THR A 643 46.23 7.42 -1.85
N LYS A 644 45.19 6.85 -1.24
CA LYS A 644 44.01 7.59 -0.76
C LYS A 644 43.89 7.54 0.76
N LEU A 645 43.82 8.70 1.42
CA LEU A 645 43.63 8.78 2.86
C LEU A 645 42.23 8.32 3.28
N SER A 646 42.19 7.52 4.35
CA SER A 646 40.94 7.07 4.97
C SER A 646 40.30 8.18 5.81
N ASN A 647 38.98 8.17 5.96
CA ASN A 647 38.28 9.05 6.90
C ASN A 647 38.65 8.78 8.36
N HIS A 648 39.10 7.56 8.69
CA HIS A 648 39.73 7.27 9.99
C HIS A 648 40.99 8.11 10.25
N ALA A 649 41.74 8.49 9.22
CA ALA A 649 42.96 9.30 9.38
C ALA A 649 42.65 10.75 9.76
N PHE A 650 41.42 11.21 9.52
CA PHE A 650 40.92 12.52 9.96
C PHE A 650 40.18 12.44 11.30
N GLY A 651 39.99 11.24 11.87
CA GLY A 651 39.18 11.05 13.08
C GLY A 651 37.71 11.36 12.85
N SER A 652 37.23 11.22 11.61
CA SER A 652 35.87 11.50 11.20
C SER A 652 35.06 10.24 10.94
N ALA A 653 35.57 9.06 11.28
CA ALA A 653 34.88 7.80 11.08
C ALA A 653 35.12 6.81 12.22
N PHE A 654 34.20 5.86 12.38
CA PHE A 654 34.31 4.75 13.31
C PHE A 654 33.72 3.46 12.71
N ASP A 655 34.22 2.32 13.19
CA ASP A 655 33.80 0.99 12.76
C ASP A 655 33.15 0.23 13.93
N ILE A 656 32.06 -0.47 13.64
CA ILE A 656 31.34 -1.35 14.57
C ILE A 656 30.98 -2.68 13.90
N ASN A 657 30.88 -3.76 14.67
CA ASN A 657 30.51 -5.09 14.16
C ASN A 657 31.38 -5.58 12.98
N ALA A 658 32.67 -5.25 12.94
CA ALA A 658 33.58 -5.56 11.82
C ALA A 658 33.66 -7.07 11.51
N ALA A 659 33.61 -7.92 12.54
CA ALA A 659 33.63 -9.37 12.38
C ALA A 659 32.39 -9.92 11.63
N PHE A 660 31.29 -9.17 11.61
CA PHE A 660 30.02 -9.55 10.98
C PHE A 660 29.76 -8.80 9.67
N ASN A 661 30.52 -7.74 9.40
CA ASN A 661 30.38 -6.89 8.22
C ASN A 661 31.75 -6.73 7.53
N PRO A 662 32.27 -7.79 6.87
CA PRO A 662 33.55 -7.70 6.19
C PRO A 662 33.49 -6.74 5.01
N LEU A 663 34.57 -5.98 4.82
CA LEU A 663 34.72 -5.04 3.73
C LEU A 663 34.60 -5.72 2.36
N ASP A 664 33.89 -5.08 1.43
CA ASP A 664 33.60 -5.59 0.08
C ASP A 664 32.69 -6.83 0.06
N ALA A 665 31.77 -6.91 1.03
CA ALA A 665 30.74 -7.92 1.11
C ALA A 665 29.41 -7.31 1.58
N GLU A 666 28.31 -8.01 1.30
CA GLU A 666 26.96 -7.59 1.70
C GLU A 666 26.89 -7.39 3.22
N PRO A 667 26.47 -6.19 3.70
CA PRO A 667 26.29 -5.95 5.12
C PRO A 667 25.20 -6.86 5.70
N ALA A 668 25.36 -7.27 6.96
CA ALA A 668 24.40 -8.14 7.63
C ALA A 668 22.96 -7.61 7.52
N LEU A 669 22.05 -8.46 7.04
CA LEU A 669 20.64 -8.14 6.83
C LEU A 669 19.87 -8.11 8.15
N TYR A 670 18.67 -7.52 8.13
CA TYR A 670 17.79 -7.53 9.30
C TYR A 670 17.52 -8.96 9.78
N GLY A 671 17.63 -9.19 11.08
CA GLY A 671 17.56 -10.51 11.71
C GLY A 671 18.87 -11.30 11.70
N GLN A 672 19.89 -10.89 10.94
CA GLN A 672 21.23 -11.48 11.01
C GLN A 672 22.05 -10.87 12.15
N ARG A 673 22.91 -11.69 12.74
CA ARG A 673 23.79 -11.27 13.83
C ARG A 673 24.79 -10.23 13.32
N GLY A 674 24.88 -9.10 14.02
CA GLY A 674 25.77 -8.00 13.66
C GLY A 674 25.18 -7.01 12.66
N CYS A 675 23.88 -7.11 12.35
CA CYS A 675 23.14 -6.10 11.59
C CYS A 675 23.23 -4.72 12.26
N VAL A 676 23.56 -3.71 11.47
CA VAL A 676 23.62 -2.30 11.89
C VAL A 676 22.60 -1.42 11.15
N ARG A 677 21.74 -2.01 10.30
CA ARG A 677 20.84 -1.28 9.39
C ARG A 677 19.82 -0.40 10.15
N GLU A 678 19.37 -0.85 11.32
CA GLU A 678 18.49 -0.09 12.23
C GLU A 678 19.17 1.18 12.81
N LEU A 679 20.51 1.24 12.83
CA LEU A 679 21.27 2.38 13.36
C LEU A 679 21.37 3.54 12.37
N VAL A 680 21.22 3.26 11.07
CA VAL A 680 21.64 4.16 9.99
C VAL A 680 20.75 5.40 9.86
N ALA A 681 19.43 5.29 10.09
CA ALA A 681 18.54 6.45 9.99
C ALA A 681 18.90 7.55 11.01
N ILE A 682 19.21 7.15 12.25
CA ILE A 682 19.67 8.07 13.30
C ILE A 682 21.08 8.58 12.96
N ALA A 683 21.98 7.75 12.44
CA ALA A 683 23.29 8.20 11.95
C ALA A 683 23.15 9.30 10.89
N ASN A 684 22.25 9.11 9.93
CA ASN A 684 21.99 10.06 8.86
C ASN A 684 21.46 11.40 9.40
N LYS A 685 20.56 11.35 10.39
CA LYS A 685 20.05 12.55 11.09
C LYS A 685 21.18 13.39 11.69
N HIS A 686 22.21 12.74 12.22
CA HIS A 686 23.39 13.38 12.84
C HIS A 686 24.54 13.65 11.85
N GLY A 687 24.29 13.60 10.54
CA GLY A 687 25.26 13.94 9.51
C GLY A 687 26.32 12.88 9.24
N PHE A 688 26.13 11.65 9.73
CA PHE A 688 26.97 10.50 9.39
C PHE A 688 26.42 9.76 8.18
N TYR A 689 27.30 9.22 7.35
CA TYR A 689 27.02 8.37 6.21
C TYR A 689 27.48 6.94 6.53
N TRP A 690 26.67 5.95 6.18
CA TRP A 690 26.98 4.54 6.40
C TRP A 690 27.67 3.92 5.19
N GLY A 691 28.77 3.22 5.40
CA GLY A 691 29.58 2.61 4.34
C GLY A 691 28.89 1.48 3.59
N GLY A 692 27.83 0.89 4.15
CA GLY A 692 26.97 -0.07 3.42
C GLY A 692 26.23 0.55 2.23
N HIS A 693 26.20 1.88 2.10
CA HIS A 693 25.63 2.58 0.94
C HIS A 693 26.65 2.88 -0.17
N PHE A 694 27.90 2.44 -0.05
CA PHE A 694 28.91 2.63 -1.09
C PHE A 694 28.67 1.74 -2.30
N MET A 695 28.56 2.35 -3.50
CA MET A 695 28.12 1.64 -4.71
C MET A 695 29.17 0.72 -5.34
N THR A 696 30.45 0.84 -4.96
CA THR A 696 31.56 0.10 -5.60
C THR A 696 32.30 -0.83 -4.65
N ARG A 697 32.17 -0.60 -3.34
CA ARG A 697 32.85 -1.37 -2.30
C ARG A 697 32.12 -1.12 -0.99
N GLU A 698 31.17 -1.98 -0.69
CA GLU A 698 30.36 -1.88 0.52
C GLU A 698 31.24 -2.05 1.77
N ASP A 699 30.96 -1.24 2.79
CA ASP A 699 31.68 -1.26 4.06
C ASP A 699 30.68 -1.20 5.22
N GLY A 700 30.00 -2.33 5.48
CA GLY A 700 28.87 -2.39 6.41
C GLY A 700 29.20 -2.06 7.87
N MET A 701 30.48 -2.15 8.27
CA MET A 701 30.94 -1.78 9.61
C MET A 701 31.12 -0.26 9.78
N HIS A 702 31.22 0.48 8.69
CA HIS A 702 31.79 1.83 8.65
C HIS A 702 30.74 2.94 8.77
N PHE A 703 30.99 3.92 9.63
CA PHE A 703 30.23 5.17 9.72
C PHE A 703 31.18 6.35 9.66
N GLU A 704 30.92 7.31 8.78
CA GLU A 704 31.76 8.50 8.59
C GLU A 704 30.97 9.79 8.61
N VAL A 705 31.56 10.88 9.11
CA VAL A 705 30.96 12.22 9.03
C VAL A 705 30.95 12.64 7.56
N ALA A 706 29.75 12.90 7.04
CA ALA A 706 29.56 13.46 5.70
C ALA A 706 29.37 14.98 5.73
N LYS A 707 28.82 15.52 6.83
CA LYS A 707 28.66 16.95 7.07
C LYS A 707 28.70 17.27 8.56
N ILE A 708 29.16 18.47 8.88
CA ILE A 708 29.04 19.03 10.23
C ILE A 708 27.62 19.57 10.41
N VAL A 709 26.98 19.26 11.55
CA VAL A 709 25.59 19.65 11.87
C VAL A 709 25.48 20.46 13.16
#